data_AF-A0A2S2D071-F1
#
_entry.id   AF-A0A2S2D071-F1
#
_cell.length_a   1.000
_cell.length_b   1.000
_cell.length_c   1.000
_cell.angle_alpha   90.00
_cell.angle_beta   90.00
_cell.angle_gamma   90.00
#
_symmetry.space_group_name_H-M   'P 1'
#
loop_
_entity.id
_entity.type
_entity.pdbx_description
1 polymer ?
#
loop_
_entity_poly.entity_id
_entity_poly.type
_entity_poly.pdbx_seq_one_letter_code
_entity_poly.pdbx_strand_id
1 'polypeptide(L)'
;MQAERTALQAALHEKQDALDRTRQDLVRVQQDHEAVQAERTALQAALHEKQDALDRTRQDLVRVQQDHEAVQAERTALQTALHEKQDALDRTRQDLVRVQQDHEAVQAERTALQTALHEKQDALDRTRQDLVRIQQDHEAVQAERTALQAALHEKQDALDRTRQDLVRIQQDHEAVQAERTALQAALHEKQDALDRTRQDLVRTRQDLVRIQQDHEATQAELATACAELRENRQVLEPTRNALARTRTLLDMARRELAQRREGEAERSDPELDSLALLNALTWRFGPAADCRSPALVEIRRSVEQLGGVVVPDGAPFAADVNVVGALPATPPDVREAWPLLVEHGWTETGVPAEWVDRANERLGGIACISRHSLKTLVDQGLSIPAAVVGIGVDHWEAVATAPGVVAPGKGFRFLHVSFRTADTGLDLLLESFGYVFSDEDDVSLIVVQNGPDMPGTMAQLDQLRSGNPHYPHVVVIGTALGDGELKALYEQCDVFVAPVRRPGLDQTIAQAFLSGLPVIATGWGDHLDYCDDTNAWLVDFHYRRAPVPGTPAMCVLADPIAGSLDNCLWSAYRAMPAERREKAAAGRRRLLAHFTWKDAAIRLASLGGAVRDGLVGGTGPVRMAWITTWNEKCGIATYSEHLLAAIPSKEVYIFAPRKEPLVPDGPNCLRNWTVEKVRNGFDQVLDDVAALSIDAVVIQFNYGFFNHFELNDFIESCADRGVTVFIDLHSTIDPYDGMDNFRLSDFIGGLRKCRRILAHTLGDMERLKTLGLVDNVLLFPHGAMNKVHLSDLHTQNTPPLIASFGFCLPNKGLVELVEAVGILKQRGKTVHVRMLNAEHPAGVSAQEVQKIREAIDRLDLAAEIDFRTEFLADEVCLPLLAEADLVVNPYQKTSESASGSVRYGLSVGRPVAVTPLPFFDDLGDAVFRLPGITPEHMADGIAEALEHIGQGTETARRVEGAARAWIETHDYARQGLRLARMARAFARVPARQEELHPGADTGLLCLSG
;
A
#
# COMPACT_ATOMS: atom_id res chain seq x y z
N MET A 1 -121.11 -122.08 42.83
CA MET A 1 -121.72 -120.76 42.52
C MET A 1 -121.55 -119.73 43.64
N GLN A 2 -122.27 -119.76 44.76
CA GLN A 2 -122.25 -118.61 45.70
C GLN A 2 -120.91 -118.42 46.46
N ALA A 3 -120.12 -119.48 46.65
CA ALA A 3 -118.77 -119.41 47.21
C ALA A 3 -117.72 -118.80 46.24
N GLU A 4 -117.86 -119.00 44.93
CA GLU A 4 -116.93 -118.46 43.92
C GLU A 4 -117.02 -116.94 43.81
N ARG A 5 -118.23 -116.38 44.03
CA ARG A 5 -118.46 -114.93 43.93
C ARG A 5 -117.71 -114.16 45.02
N THR A 6 -117.61 -114.72 46.23
CA THR A 6 -116.85 -114.13 47.34
C THR A 6 -115.35 -114.13 47.06
N ALA A 7 -114.82 -115.20 46.45
CA ALA A 7 -113.41 -115.28 46.07
C ALA A 7 -113.03 -114.26 44.97
N LEU A 8 -113.90 -114.05 43.98
CA LEU A 8 -113.70 -113.05 42.93
C LEU A 8 -113.71 -111.60 43.45
N GLN A 9 -114.54 -111.28 44.46
CA GLN A 9 -114.51 -109.95 45.08
C GLN A 9 -113.23 -109.67 45.88
N ALA A 10 -112.67 -110.69 46.56
CA ALA A 10 -111.40 -110.55 47.27
C ALA A 10 -110.23 -110.28 46.31
N ALA A 11 -110.13 -111.05 45.21
CA ALA A 11 -109.09 -110.87 44.20
C ALA A 11 -109.16 -109.50 43.49
N LEU A 12 -110.36 -108.93 43.33
CA LEU A 12 -110.52 -107.59 42.75
C LEU A 12 -110.00 -106.50 43.70
N HIS A 13 -110.24 -106.61 45.00
CA HIS A 13 -109.72 -105.66 46.00
C HIS A 13 -108.18 -105.68 46.04
N GLU A 14 -107.57 -106.88 46.03
CA GLU A 14 -106.11 -107.02 46.01
C GLU A 14 -105.46 -106.35 44.78
N LYS A 15 -106.13 -106.42 43.61
CA LYS A 15 -105.66 -105.73 42.39
C LYS A 15 -105.88 -104.21 42.43
N GLN A 16 -106.92 -103.75 43.10
CA GLN A 16 -107.15 -102.32 43.32
C GLN A 16 -106.05 -101.71 44.21
N ASP A 17 -105.75 -102.35 45.34
CA ASP A 17 -104.68 -101.95 46.26
C ASP A 17 -103.29 -101.93 45.59
N ALA A 18 -103.02 -102.89 44.71
CA ALA A 18 -101.77 -102.93 43.95
C ALA A 18 -101.63 -101.75 42.98
N LEU A 19 -102.73 -101.36 42.31
CA LEU A 19 -102.75 -100.23 41.37
C LEU A 19 -102.51 -98.89 42.09
N ASP A 20 -103.12 -98.69 43.25
CA ASP A 20 -102.98 -97.45 44.02
C ASP A 20 -101.57 -97.29 44.61
N ARG A 21 -100.90 -98.40 45.01
CA ARG A 21 -99.47 -98.37 45.35
C ARG A 21 -98.61 -97.94 44.16
N THR A 22 -98.82 -98.52 42.98
CA THR A 22 -98.07 -98.15 41.77
C THR A 22 -98.26 -96.68 41.39
N ARG A 23 -99.45 -96.11 41.63
CA ARG A 23 -99.68 -94.66 41.46
C ARG A 23 -98.89 -93.80 42.45
N GLN A 24 -98.81 -94.21 43.71
CA GLN A 24 -98.02 -93.49 44.73
C GLN A 24 -96.52 -93.52 44.41
N ASP A 25 -96.00 -94.66 43.96
CA ASP A 25 -94.60 -94.79 43.54
C ASP A 25 -94.28 -93.91 42.32
N LEU A 26 -95.19 -93.82 41.34
CA LEU A 26 -95.02 -92.94 40.17
C LEU A 26 -94.93 -91.46 40.57
N VAL A 27 -95.77 -91.01 41.52
CA VAL A 27 -95.73 -89.63 42.04
C VAL A 27 -94.38 -89.33 42.72
N ARG A 28 -93.83 -90.27 43.49
CA ARG A 28 -92.48 -90.12 44.09
C ARG A 28 -91.39 -89.98 43.04
N VAL A 29 -91.34 -90.88 42.05
CA VAL A 29 -90.34 -90.82 40.97
C VAL A 29 -90.41 -89.49 40.20
N GLN A 30 -91.62 -88.93 40.04
CA GLN A 30 -91.80 -87.66 39.36
C GLN A 30 -91.30 -86.46 40.21
N GLN A 31 -91.51 -86.49 41.53
CA GLN A 31 -90.93 -85.51 42.47
C GLN A 31 -89.39 -85.58 42.51
N ASP A 32 -88.82 -86.80 42.55
CA ASP A 32 -87.37 -87.00 42.52
C ASP A 32 -86.76 -86.48 41.20
N HIS A 33 -87.45 -86.66 40.07
CA HIS A 33 -87.00 -86.12 38.78
C HIS A 33 -86.97 -84.58 38.75
N GLU A 34 -87.98 -83.93 39.31
CA GLU A 34 -88.03 -82.46 39.42
C GLU A 34 -86.90 -81.92 40.31
N ALA A 35 -86.58 -82.62 41.42
CA ALA A 35 -85.45 -82.26 42.28
C ALA A 35 -84.10 -82.33 41.53
N VAL A 36 -83.85 -83.42 40.78
CA VAL A 36 -82.62 -83.59 39.98
C VAL A 36 -82.52 -82.56 38.85
N GLN A 37 -83.64 -82.17 38.23
CA GLN A 37 -83.66 -81.10 37.22
C GLN A 37 -83.26 -79.74 37.83
N ALA A 38 -83.74 -79.44 39.04
CA ALA A 38 -83.38 -78.21 39.75
C ALA A 38 -81.87 -78.18 40.11
N GLU A 39 -81.34 -79.28 40.66
CA GLU A 39 -79.92 -79.39 41.02
C GLU A 39 -78.99 -79.28 39.79
N ARG A 40 -79.36 -79.92 38.67
CA ARG A 40 -78.63 -79.78 37.40
C ARG A 40 -78.59 -78.32 36.92
N THR A 41 -79.70 -77.60 37.06
CA THR A 41 -79.81 -76.19 36.65
C THR A 41 -78.91 -75.29 37.51
N ALA A 42 -78.87 -75.54 38.83
CA ALA A 42 -77.96 -74.83 39.74
C ALA A 42 -76.48 -75.09 39.42
N LEU A 43 -76.10 -76.34 39.12
CA LEU A 43 -74.75 -76.70 38.73
C LEU A 43 -74.33 -76.06 37.38
N GLN A 44 -75.25 -75.96 36.42
CA GLN A 44 -74.98 -75.27 35.15
C GLN A 44 -74.74 -73.76 35.34
N ALA A 45 -75.48 -73.10 36.23
CA ALA A 45 -75.26 -71.70 36.57
C ALA A 45 -73.89 -71.49 37.25
N ALA A 46 -73.55 -72.32 38.23
CA ALA A 46 -72.26 -72.26 38.93
C ALA A 46 -71.07 -72.53 37.98
N LEU A 47 -71.22 -73.42 37.00
CA LEU A 47 -70.19 -73.67 35.99
C LEU A 47 -69.96 -72.44 35.10
N HIS A 48 -71.04 -71.74 34.71
CA HIS A 48 -70.94 -70.51 33.90
C HIS A 48 -70.21 -69.39 34.66
N GLU A 49 -70.54 -69.19 35.94
CA GLU A 49 -69.85 -68.21 36.80
C GLU A 49 -68.33 -68.50 36.92
N LYS A 50 -67.94 -69.78 37.02
CA LYS A 50 -66.52 -70.16 37.04
C LYS A 50 -65.84 -70.00 35.69
N GLN A 51 -66.56 -70.16 34.58
CA GLN A 51 -66.05 -69.89 33.24
C GLN A 51 -65.75 -68.39 33.06
N ASP A 52 -66.70 -67.53 33.43
CA ASP A 52 -66.53 -66.06 33.38
C ASP A 52 -65.35 -65.58 34.24
N ALA A 53 -65.16 -66.16 35.43
CA ALA A 53 -64.03 -65.85 36.31
C ALA A 53 -62.68 -66.27 35.70
N LEU A 54 -62.62 -67.42 35.02
CA LEU A 54 -61.43 -67.91 34.34
C LEU A 54 -61.05 -66.99 33.17
N ASP A 55 -62.03 -66.56 32.37
CA ASP A 55 -61.76 -65.71 31.21
C ASP A 55 -61.36 -64.28 31.59
N ARG A 56 -61.87 -63.73 32.71
CA ARG A 56 -61.31 -62.49 33.30
C ARG A 56 -59.85 -62.66 33.71
N THR A 57 -59.53 -63.74 34.42
CA THR A 57 -58.15 -64.04 34.87
C THR A 57 -57.18 -64.17 33.68
N ARG A 58 -57.64 -64.74 32.55
CA ARG A 58 -56.86 -64.80 31.31
C ARG A 58 -56.61 -63.42 30.69
N GLN A 59 -57.62 -62.54 30.69
CA GLN A 59 -57.47 -61.17 30.17
C GLN A 59 -56.47 -60.36 31.01
N ASP A 60 -56.50 -60.50 32.33
CA ASP A 60 -55.53 -59.83 33.20
C ASP A 60 -54.11 -60.40 33.04
N LEU A 61 -53.95 -61.72 32.82
CA LEU A 61 -52.64 -62.31 32.51
C LEU A 61 -52.04 -61.76 31.21
N VAL A 62 -52.85 -61.56 30.16
CA VAL A 62 -52.40 -60.95 28.90
C VAL A 62 -51.90 -59.52 29.10
N ARG A 63 -52.60 -58.72 29.93
CA ARG A 63 -52.16 -57.35 30.27
C ARG A 63 -50.81 -57.34 30.99
N VAL A 64 -50.67 -58.17 32.03
CA VAL A 64 -49.40 -58.29 32.78
C VAL A 64 -48.24 -58.71 31.88
N GLN A 65 -48.50 -59.55 30.88
CA GLN A 65 -47.47 -59.97 29.92
C GLN A 65 -47.08 -58.84 28.94
N GLN A 66 -48.05 -58.03 28.48
CA GLN A 66 -47.77 -56.83 27.68
C GLN A 66 -46.97 -55.77 28.47
N ASP A 67 -47.34 -55.54 29.72
CA ASP A 67 -46.61 -54.62 30.62
C ASP A 67 -45.17 -55.11 30.86
N HIS A 68 -44.96 -56.43 31.00
CA HIS A 68 -43.63 -57.02 31.14
C HIS A 68 -42.77 -56.79 29.89
N GLU A 69 -43.33 -57.00 28.69
CA GLU A 69 -42.62 -56.78 27.42
C GLU A 69 -42.22 -55.30 27.25
N ALA A 70 -43.09 -54.36 27.64
CA ALA A 70 -42.78 -52.92 27.63
C ALA A 70 -41.60 -52.57 28.56
N VAL A 71 -41.59 -53.09 29.79
CA VAL A 71 -40.48 -52.87 30.76
C VAL A 71 -39.17 -53.51 30.28
N GLN A 72 -39.24 -54.65 29.57
CA GLN A 72 -38.04 -55.27 28.97
C GLN A 72 -37.44 -54.42 27.85
N ALA A 73 -38.29 -53.80 27.02
CA ALA A 73 -37.83 -52.87 25.98
C ALA A 73 -37.17 -51.61 26.58
N GLU A 74 -37.79 -51.00 27.59
CA GLU A 74 -37.25 -49.83 28.28
C GLU A 74 -35.90 -50.14 28.96
N ARG A 75 -35.79 -51.30 29.64
CA ARG A 75 -34.53 -51.78 30.22
C ARG A 75 -33.42 -51.93 29.18
N THR A 76 -33.75 -52.44 28.00
CA THR A 76 -32.78 -52.62 26.90
C THR A 76 -32.30 -51.27 26.36
N ALA A 77 -33.20 -50.32 26.15
CA ALA A 77 -32.85 -48.95 25.76
C ALA A 77 -31.94 -48.26 26.79
N LEU A 78 -32.24 -48.38 28.09
CA LEU A 78 -31.40 -47.83 29.16
C LEU A 78 -30.01 -48.47 29.22
N GLN A 79 -29.90 -49.78 28.94
CA GLN A 79 -28.59 -50.46 28.86
C GLN A 79 -27.75 -49.97 27.67
N THR A 80 -28.37 -49.73 26.50
CA THR A 80 -27.69 -49.13 25.34
C THR A 80 -27.19 -47.73 25.65
N ALA A 81 -28.06 -46.85 26.18
CA ALA A 81 -27.69 -45.49 26.55
C ALA A 81 -26.58 -45.43 27.62
N LEU A 82 -26.58 -46.37 28.57
CA LEU A 82 -25.51 -46.47 29.57
C LEU A 82 -24.16 -46.84 28.92
N HIS A 83 -24.14 -47.73 27.93
CA HIS A 83 -22.93 -48.10 27.22
C HIS A 83 -22.38 -46.94 26.39
N GLU A 84 -23.23 -46.20 25.67
CA GLU A 84 -22.86 -44.98 24.93
C GLU A 84 -22.26 -43.90 25.86
N LYS A 85 -22.81 -43.74 27.07
CA LYS A 85 -22.26 -42.81 28.07
C LYS A 85 -20.93 -43.29 28.64
N GLN A 86 -20.72 -44.59 28.77
CA GLN A 86 -19.45 -45.16 29.20
C GLN A 86 -18.35 -44.93 28.14
N ASP A 87 -18.65 -45.19 26.87
CA ASP A 87 -17.74 -44.93 25.74
C ASP A 87 -17.39 -43.43 25.62
N ALA A 88 -18.37 -42.54 25.82
CA ALA A 88 -18.14 -41.10 25.82
C ALA A 88 -17.22 -40.68 26.99
N LEU A 89 -17.42 -41.23 28.20
CA LEU A 89 -16.59 -40.97 29.36
C LEU A 89 -15.14 -41.43 29.14
N ASP A 90 -14.93 -42.59 28.53
CA ASP A 90 -13.60 -43.14 28.29
C ASP A 90 -12.87 -42.38 27.16
N ARG A 91 -13.57 -41.83 26.16
CA ARG A 91 -12.99 -40.84 25.22
C ARG A 91 -12.57 -39.56 25.94
N THR A 92 -13.45 -38.98 26.76
CA THR A 92 -13.13 -37.75 27.54
C THR A 92 -11.93 -37.95 28.46
N ARG A 93 -11.73 -39.15 29.02
CA ARG A 93 -10.53 -39.51 29.79
C ARG A 93 -9.26 -39.55 28.95
N GLN A 94 -9.33 -40.09 27.72
CA GLN A 94 -8.19 -40.10 26.81
C GLN A 94 -7.79 -38.68 26.37
N ASP A 95 -8.78 -37.83 26.08
CA ASP A 95 -8.54 -36.43 25.72
C ASP A 95 -7.98 -35.63 26.91
N LEU A 96 -8.44 -35.89 28.14
CA LEU A 96 -7.86 -35.28 29.34
C LEU A 96 -6.38 -35.65 29.54
N VAL A 97 -5.98 -36.90 29.25
CA VAL A 97 -4.58 -37.33 29.31
C VAL A 97 -3.73 -36.61 28.26
N ARG A 98 -4.24 -36.42 27.03
CA ARG A 98 -3.56 -35.64 25.99
C ARG A 98 -3.36 -34.19 26.41
N VAL A 99 -4.42 -33.52 26.84
CA VAL A 99 -4.36 -32.13 27.33
C VAL A 99 -3.37 -31.98 28.49
N GLN A 100 -3.23 -32.98 29.35
CA GLN A 100 -2.25 -32.96 30.43
C GLN A 100 -0.80 -33.14 29.94
N GLN A 101 -0.57 -33.98 28.91
CA GLN A 101 0.73 -34.10 28.25
C GLN A 101 1.11 -32.80 27.50
N ASP A 102 0.16 -32.20 26.79
CA ASP A 102 0.33 -30.91 26.10
C ASP A 102 0.65 -29.80 27.11
N HIS A 103 -0.02 -29.78 28.27
CA HIS A 103 0.28 -28.84 29.34
C HIS A 103 1.72 -29.00 29.87
N GLU A 104 2.18 -30.23 30.09
CA GLU A 104 3.56 -30.50 30.53
C GLU A 104 4.60 -30.05 29.48
N ALA A 105 4.32 -30.24 28.19
CA ALA A 105 5.15 -29.74 27.09
C ALA A 105 5.22 -28.20 27.07
N VAL A 106 4.07 -27.52 27.16
CA VAL A 106 4.00 -26.04 27.22
C VAL A 106 4.71 -25.48 28.47
N GLN A 107 4.67 -26.18 29.61
CA GLN A 107 5.42 -25.78 30.80
C GLN A 107 6.94 -25.89 30.60
N ALA A 108 7.40 -26.93 29.91
CA ALA A 108 8.81 -27.10 29.57
C ALA A 108 9.28 -25.99 28.60
N GLU A 109 8.51 -25.72 27.55
CA GLU A 109 8.78 -24.64 26.59
C GLU A 109 8.81 -23.27 27.26
N ARG A 110 7.83 -22.96 28.12
CA ARG A 110 7.80 -21.71 28.91
C ARG A 110 9.08 -21.54 29.75
N THR A 111 9.59 -22.63 30.32
CA THR A 111 10.82 -22.61 31.13
C THR A 111 12.07 -22.37 30.27
N ALA A 112 12.12 -22.96 29.08
CA ALA A 112 13.18 -22.69 28.11
C ALA A 112 13.15 -21.24 27.60
N LEU A 113 11.96 -20.71 27.28
CA LEU A 113 11.76 -19.32 26.88
C LEU A 113 12.13 -18.32 27.98
N GLN A 114 11.80 -18.60 29.24
CA GLN A 114 12.24 -17.78 30.38
C GLN A 114 13.77 -17.76 30.53
N THR A 115 14.43 -18.90 30.29
CA THR A 115 15.90 -18.99 30.32
C THR A 115 16.53 -18.18 29.18
N ALA A 116 16.04 -18.37 27.94
CA ALA A 116 16.50 -17.61 26.78
C ALA A 116 16.24 -16.10 26.93
N LEU A 117 15.11 -15.69 27.52
CA LEU A 117 14.81 -14.29 27.82
C LEU A 117 15.84 -13.68 28.78
N HIS A 118 16.26 -14.43 29.80
CA HIS A 118 17.30 -13.98 30.74
C HIS A 118 18.66 -13.82 30.05
N GLU A 119 19.07 -14.78 29.22
CA GLU A 119 20.30 -14.69 28.41
C GLU A 119 20.28 -13.50 27.44
N LYS A 120 19.12 -13.20 26.84
CA LYS A 120 18.94 -12.02 25.97
C LYS A 120 18.96 -10.72 26.75
N GLN A 121 18.45 -10.70 27.99
CA GLN A 121 18.57 -9.53 28.88
C GLN A 121 20.04 -9.26 29.24
N ASP A 122 20.80 -10.29 29.61
CA ASP A 122 22.24 -10.18 29.88
C ASP A 122 23.06 -9.78 28.64
N ALA A 123 22.61 -10.16 27.45
CA ALA A 123 23.22 -9.70 26.19
C ALA A 123 22.87 -8.23 25.91
N LEU A 124 21.63 -7.82 26.12
CA LEU A 124 21.17 -6.43 25.96
C LEU A 124 21.90 -5.47 26.90
N ASP A 125 22.10 -5.86 28.16
CA ASP A 125 22.80 -5.03 29.15
C ASP A 125 24.32 -4.96 28.88
N ARG A 126 24.91 -5.97 28.25
CA ARG A 126 26.27 -5.88 27.67
C ARG A 126 26.32 -4.91 26.49
N THR A 127 25.41 -5.03 25.52
CA THR A 127 25.32 -4.11 24.38
C THR A 127 25.11 -2.66 24.82
N ARG A 128 24.33 -2.41 25.88
CA ARG A 128 24.17 -1.08 26.50
C ARG A 128 25.48 -0.53 27.07
N GLN A 129 26.28 -1.37 27.72
CA GLN A 129 27.60 -0.96 28.24
C GLN A 129 28.58 -0.62 27.11
N ASP A 130 28.56 -1.40 26.03
CA ASP A 130 29.40 -1.12 24.85
C ASP A 130 28.91 0.12 24.07
N LEU A 131 27.60 0.39 24.01
CA LEU A 131 27.06 1.63 23.46
C LEU A 131 27.56 2.86 24.24
N VAL A 132 27.59 2.80 25.58
CA VAL A 132 28.12 3.88 26.44
C VAL A 132 29.62 4.12 26.15
N ARG A 133 30.41 3.06 25.90
CA ARG A 133 31.82 3.21 25.49
C ARG A 133 31.95 3.85 24.13
N ILE A 134 31.21 3.37 23.13
CA ILE A 134 31.22 3.92 21.76
C ILE A 134 30.81 5.40 21.78
N GLN A 135 29.88 5.80 22.65
CA GLN A 135 29.49 7.19 22.79
C GLN A 135 30.58 8.07 23.42
N GLN A 136 31.33 7.55 24.41
CA GLN A 136 32.51 8.23 24.97
C GLN A 136 33.64 8.37 23.93
N ASP A 137 33.90 7.32 23.14
CA ASP A 137 34.86 7.35 22.04
C ASP A 137 34.43 8.34 20.94
N HIS A 138 33.13 8.42 20.64
CA HIS A 138 32.59 9.40 19.70
C HIS A 138 32.80 10.84 20.21
N GLU A 139 32.52 11.12 21.48
CA GLU A 139 32.76 12.44 22.09
C GLU A 139 34.26 12.83 22.03
N ALA A 140 35.17 11.88 22.23
CA ALA A 140 36.61 12.11 22.06
C ALA A 140 36.98 12.44 20.60
N VAL A 141 36.48 11.67 19.63
CA VAL A 141 36.70 11.93 18.18
C VAL A 141 36.10 13.27 17.75
N GLN A 142 34.96 13.67 18.32
CA GLN A 142 34.37 14.99 18.07
C GLN A 142 35.24 16.14 18.59
N ALA A 143 35.89 15.97 19.76
CA ALA A 143 36.85 16.93 20.29
C ALA A 143 38.09 17.05 19.39
N GLU A 144 38.65 15.93 18.93
CA GLU A 144 39.77 15.93 17.97
C GLU A 144 39.38 16.57 16.62
N ARG A 145 38.20 16.25 16.08
CA ARG A 145 37.68 16.86 14.85
C ARG A 145 37.56 18.39 14.98
N THR A 146 37.09 18.87 16.13
CA THR A 146 36.96 20.30 16.41
C THR A 146 38.33 20.99 16.49
N ALA A 147 39.32 20.36 17.12
CA ALA A 147 40.68 20.86 17.16
C ALA A 147 41.34 20.90 15.76
N LEU A 148 41.13 19.87 14.94
CA LEU A 148 41.61 19.82 13.56
C LEU A 148 40.94 20.87 12.66
N GLN A 149 39.65 21.13 12.84
CA GLN A 149 38.94 22.22 12.13
C GLN A 149 39.50 23.60 12.48
N ALA A 150 39.78 23.85 13.78
CA ALA A 150 40.41 25.10 14.21
C ALA A 150 41.83 25.27 13.61
N ALA A 151 42.64 24.20 13.62
CA ALA A 151 43.97 24.21 13.00
C ALA A 151 43.92 24.40 11.48
N LEU A 152 42.94 23.80 10.79
CA LEU A 152 42.72 24.00 9.36
C LEU A 152 42.37 25.46 9.05
N HIS A 153 41.51 26.08 9.85
CA HIS A 153 41.15 27.49 9.69
C HIS A 153 42.37 28.42 9.85
N GLU A 154 43.24 28.17 10.84
CA GLU A 154 44.51 28.90 11.01
C GLU A 154 45.43 28.76 9.78
N LYS A 155 45.48 27.57 9.16
CA LYS A 155 46.24 27.36 7.91
C LYS A 155 45.59 28.03 6.69
N GLN A 156 44.27 28.10 6.63
CA GLN A 156 43.52 28.86 5.62
C GLN A 156 43.89 30.35 5.68
N ASP A 157 43.82 30.95 6.88
CA ASP A 157 44.20 32.34 7.15
C ASP A 157 45.65 32.63 6.76
N ALA A 158 46.58 31.73 7.11
CA ALA A 158 48.00 31.86 6.75
C ALA A 158 48.22 31.78 5.22
N LEU A 159 47.48 30.91 4.53
CA LEU A 159 47.53 30.78 3.07
C LEU A 159 47.00 32.05 2.39
N ASP A 160 45.91 32.63 2.89
CA ASP A 160 45.32 33.83 2.30
C ASP A 160 46.18 35.09 2.55
N ARG A 161 46.85 35.20 3.70
CA ARG A 161 47.92 36.20 3.90
C ARG A 161 49.06 36.03 2.89
N THR A 162 49.51 34.78 2.69
CA THR A 162 50.58 34.46 1.72
C THR A 162 50.17 34.82 0.28
N ARG A 163 48.90 34.60 -0.09
CA ARG A 163 48.33 35.02 -1.38
C ARG A 163 48.30 36.54 -1.52
N GLN A 164 47.91 37.28 -0.49
CA GLN A 164 47.91 38.74 -0.51
C GLN A 164 49.33 39.31 -0.68
N ASP A 165 50.33 38.74 -0.01
CA ASP A 165 51.72 39.14 -0.19
C ASP A 165 52.28 38.75 -1.56
N LEU A 166 51.87 37.62 -2.15
CA LEU A 166 52.20 37.27 -3.53
C LEU A 166 51.67 38.31 -4.54
N VAL A 167 50.43 38.79 -4.35
CA VAL A 167 49.83 39.84 -5.19
C VAL A 167 50.60 41.16 -5.06
N ARG A 168 51.06 41.53 -3.85
CA ARG A 168 51.93 42.70 -3.65
C ARG A 168 53.26 42.56 -4.39
N ILE A 169 53.94 41.42 -4.22
CA ILE A 169 55.21 41.13 -4.90
C ILE A 169 55.05 41.19 -6.43
N GLN A 170 53.91 40.75 -6.95
CA GLN A 170 53.63 40.82 -8.39
C GLN A 170 53.38 42.26 -8.88
N GLN A 171 52.68 43.09 -8.09
CA GLN A 171 52.53 44.52 -8.37
C GLN A 171 53.87 45.27 -8.33
N ASP A 172 54.71 44.98 -7.33
CA ASP A 172 56.06 45.54 -7.22
C ASP A 172 56.94 45.09 -8.41
N HIS A 173 56.82 43.83 -8.85
CA HIS A 173 57.51 43.34 -10.03
C HIS A 173 57.08 44.08 -11.30
N GLU A 174 55.77 44.28 -11.51
CA GLU A 174 55.24 45.05 -12.65
C GLU A 174 55.72 46.51 -12.64
N ALA A 175 55.81 47.15 -11.46
CA ALA A 175 56.38 48.48 -11.31
C ALA A 175 57.88 48.52 -11.71
N VAL A 176 58.69 47.57 -11.22
CA VAL A 176 60.11 47.44 -11.59
C VAL A 176 60.29 47.14 -13.09
N GLN A 177 59.39 46.37 -13.71
CA GLN A 177 59.39 46.14 -15.16
C GLN A 177 59.11 47.43 -15.94
N ALA A 178 58.18 48.27 -15.47
CA ALA A 178 57.91 49.57 -16.06
C ALA A 178 59.11 50.52 -15.96
N GLU A 179 59.75 50.61 -14.78
CA GLU A 179 60.99 51.40 -14.59
C GLU A 179 62.13 50.90 -15.49
N ARG A 180 62.34 49.58 -15.57
CA ARG A 180 63.34 48.97 -16.45
C ARG A 180 63.10 49.35 -17.92
N THR A 181 61.85 49.34 -18.35
CA THR A 181 61.46 49.70 -19.73
C THR A 181 61.71 51.19 -20.00
N ALA A 182 61.39 52.07 -19.05
CA ALA A 182 61.69 53.50 -19.15
C ALA A 182 63.19 53.79 -19.19
N LEU A 183 63.99 53.09 -18.38
CA LEU A 183 65.45 53.19 -18.38
C LEU A 183 66.07 52.67 -19.68
N GLN A 184 65.54 51.60 -20.27
CA GLN A 184 65.96 51.11 -21.59
C GLN A 184 65.69 52.13 -22.70
N ALA A 185 64.51 52.77 -22.70
CA ALA A 185 64.19 53.84 -23.64
C ALA A 185 65.13 55.05 -23.49
N ALA A 186 65.39 55.48 -22.25
CA ALA A 186 66.33 56.56 -21.96
C ALA A 186 67.78 56.22 -22.36
N LEU A 187 68.21 54.97 -22.15
CA LEU A 187 69.53 54.50 -22.59
C LEU A 187 69.66 54.55 -24.12
N HIS A 188 68.62 54.15 -24.84
CA HIS A 188 68.59 54.21 -26.31
C HIS A 188 68.66 55.65 -26.82
N GLU A 189 67.90 56.57 -26.21
CA GLU A 189 68.00 58.02 -26.49
C GLU A 189 69.42 58.57 -26.26
N LYS A 190 70.12 58.12 -25.21
CA LYS A 190 71.52 58.50 -24.96
C LYS A 190 72.51 57.86 -25.94
N GLN A 191 72.23 56.66 -26.44
CA GLN A 191 73.04 56.03 -27.49
C GLN A 191 72.86 56.76 -28.84
N ASP A 192 71.63 57.09 -29.21
CA ASP A 192 71.33 57.96 -30.36
C ASP A 192 72.03 59.32 -30.26
N ALA A 193 71.98 59.96 -29.08
CA ALA A 193 72.66 61.23 -28.85
C ALA A 193 74.20 61.09 -28.92
N LEU A 194 74.76 59.98 -28.42
CA LEU A 194 76.19 59.69 -28.52
C LEU A 194 76.62 59.44 -29.97
N ASP A 195 75.83 58.72 -30.77
CA ASP A 195 76.15 58.45 -32.16
C ASP A 195 75.98 59.69 -33.05
N ARG A 196 75.00 60.57 -32.76
CA ARG A 196 74.97 61.94 -33.33
C ARG A 196 76.24 62.71 -32.97
N THR A 197 76.63 62.71 -31.70
CA THR A 197 77.86 63.39 -31.23
C THR A 197 79.12 62.81 -31.89
N ARG A 198 79.16 61.50 -32.17
CA ARG A 198 80.25 60.86 -32.94
C ARG A 198 80.25 61.27 -34.40
N GLN A 199 79.08 61.34 -35.05
CA GLN A 199 78.95 61.83 -36.42
C GLN A 199 79.38 63.30 -36.53
N ASP A 200 78.99 64.13 -35.56
CA ASP A 200 79.41 65.53 -35.46
C ASP A 200 80.90 65.66 -35.14
N LEU A 201 81.50 64.75 -34.36
CA LEU A 201 82.95 64.70 -34.15
C LEU A 201 83.70 64.27 -35.43
N VAL A 202 83.14 63.34 -36.22
CA VAL A 202 83.71 62.94 -37.52
C VAL A 202 83.63 64.10 -38.51
N ARG A 203 82.50 64.82 -38.56
CA ARG A 203 82.37 66.08 -39.32
C ARG A 203 83.38 67.11 -38.84
N THR A 204 83.41 67.41 -37.54
CA THR A 204 84.37 68.35 -36.95
C THR A 204 85.81 67.97 -37.24
N ARG A 205 86.15 66.68 -37.35
CA ARG A 205 87.47 66.19 -37.77
C ARG A 205 87.74 66.38 -39.27
N GLN A 206 86.75 66.15 -40.13
CA GLN A 206 86.83 66.44 -41.57
C GLN A 206 86.94 67.95 -41.82
N ASP A 207 86.17 68.73 -41.08
CA ASP A 207 86.22 70.19 -41.04
C ASP A 207 87.53 70.68 -40.45
N LEU A 208 88.15 70.00 -39.48
CA LEU A 208 89.50 70.32 -39.01
C LEU A 208 90.57 70.04 -40.06
N VAL A 209 90.45 68.95 -40.83
CA VAL A 209 91.36 68.68 -41.95
C VAL A 209 91.19 69.74 -43.05
N ARG A 210 89.94 70.13 -43.35
CA ARG A 210 89.66 71.28 -44.23
C ARG A 210 90.23 72.57 -43.67
N ILE A 211 89.90 72.96 -42.45
CA ILE A 211 90.43 74.14 -41.75
C ILE A 211 91.96 74.11 -41.70
N GLN A 212 92.62 72.94 -41.70
CA GLN A 212 94.08 72.86 -41.73
C GLN A 212 94.65 73.09 -43.13
N GLN A 213 94.02 72.55 -44.18
CA GLN A 213 94.34 72.87 -45.59
C GLN A 213 94.01 74.32 -45.93
N ASP A 214 92.84 74.79 -45.48
CA ASP A 214 92.37 76.16 -45.57
C ASP A 214 93.21 77.08 -44.68
N HIS A 215 93.84 76.63 -43.59
CA HIS A 215 94.77 77.46 -42.81
C HIS A 215 96.13 77.59 -43.49
N GLU A 216 96.59 76.56 -44.22
CA GLU A 216 97.76 76.69 -45.10
C GLU A 216 97.46 77.66 -46.27
N ALA A 217 96.28 77.55 -46.89
CA ALA A 217 95.82 78.50 -47.91
C ALA A 217 95.55 79.91 -47.35
N THR A 218 94.96 80.02 -46.16
CA THR A 218 94.64 81.29 -45.49
C THR A 218 95.87 81.89 -44.80
N GLN A 219 96.95 81.15 -44.54
CA GLN A 219 98.24 81.80 -44.25
C GLN A 219 98.79 82.53 -45.49
N ALA A 220 98.56 81.98 -46.69
CA ALA A 220 98.89 82.66 -47.94
C ALA A 220 97.89 83.80 -48.29
N GLU A 221 96.60 83.65 -47.97
CA GLU A 221 95.57 84.65 -48.29
C GLU A 221 95.34 85.70 -47.20
N LEU A 222 95.55 85.44 -45.90
CA LEU A 222 95.45 86.44 -44.82
C LEU A 222 96.61 87.45 -44.86
N ALA A 223 97.75 87.07 -45.46
CA ALA A 223 98.77 88.01 -45.92
C ALA A 223 98.22 89.05 -46.91
N THR A 224 97.13 88.71 -47.62
CA THR A 224 96.43 89.55 -48.61
C THR A 224 95.16 90.20 -48.01
N ALA A 225 94.40 89.47 -47.16
CA ALA A 225 93.06 89.84 -46.70
C ALA A 225 93.01 90.63 -45.36
N CYS A 226 94.13 90.75 -44.63
CA CYS A 226 94.24 91.74 -43.54
C CYS A 226 94.07 93.20 -44.03
N ALA A 227 94.00 93.44 -45.34
CA ALA A 227 93.73 94.73 -45.95
C ALA A 227 92.27 95.21 -45.84
N GLU A 228 91.26 94.33 -45.79
CA GLU A 228 89.88 94.73 -46.18
C GLU A 228 88.75 94.56 -45.14
N LEU A 229 88.80 93.57 -44.22
CA LEU A 229 87.65 93.28 -43.33
C LEU A 229 87.62 94.10 -42.01
N ARG A 230 87.13 95.36 -42.08
CA ARG A 230 86.91 96.23 -40.90
C ARG A 230 85.46 96.70 -40.66
N GLU A 231 84.49 96.33 -41.49
CA GLU A 231 83.11 96.88 -41.42
C GLU A 231 82.00 95.86 -41.08
N ASN A 232 81.58 95.85 -39.80
CA ASN A 232 80.18 95.69 -39.29
C ASN A 232 79.39 94.38 -39.65
N ARG A 233 78.71 93.59 -38.78
CA ARG A 233 78.15 93.65 -37.39
C ARG A 233 76.82 94.42 -37.18
N GLN A 234 75.67 93.74 -36.98
CA GLN A 234 74.80 93.76 -35.75
C GLN A 234 73.34 93.20 -35.85
N VAL A 235 72.86 92.56 -34.74
CA VAL A 235 71.49 92.57 -34.10
C VAL A 235 70.28 91.78 -34.72
N LEU A 236 69.24 91.27 -34.01
CA LEU A 236 69.04 90.45 -32.76
C LEU A 236 67.50 90.30 -32.40
N GLU A 237 67.01 89.11 -31.95
CA GLU A 237 65.78 88.85 -31.09
C GLU A 237 64.37 89.35 -31.57
N PRO A 238 63.18 89.16 -30.89
CA PRO A 238 62.68 88.18 -29.87
C PRO A 238 61.20 87.66 -30.01
N THR A 239 60.73 86.89 -28.99
CA THR A 239 59.31 86.70 -28.53
C THR A 239 58.49 85.54 -29.15
N ARG A 240 57.75 84.63 -28.46
CA ARG A 240 57.35 84.34 -27.04
C ARG A 240 55.97 84.88 -26.51
N ASN A 241 54.83 84.31 -26.95
CA ASN A 241 53.52 84.38 -26.22
C ASN A 241 52.45 83.40 -26.78
N ALA A 242 51.74 82.63 -25.92
CA ALA A 242 50.33 82.18 -26.03
C ALA A 242 50.03 80.87 -25.24
N LEU A 243 49.47 80.97 -24.03
CA LEU A 243 48.95 79.84 -23.24
C LEU A 243 47.61 80.29 -22.60
N ALA A 244 46.45 79.77 -23.05
CA ALA A 244 45.16 80.39 -22.65
C ALA A 244 43.84 79.59 -22.72
N ARG A 245 43.74 78.37 -23.28
CA ARG A 245 42.44 77.98 -23.92
C ARG A 245 41.59 76.79 -23.42
N THR A 246 42.06 75.88 -22.54
CA THR A 246 41.36 74.59 -22.34
C THR A 246 40.76 74.42 -20.93
N ARG A 247 39.61 75.06 -20.66
CA ARG A 247 38.88 74.99 -19.37
C ARG A 247 37.40 74.54 -19.50
N THR A 248 36.97 74.09 -20.69
CA THR A 248 35.53 74.03 -21.07
C THR A 248 34.90 72.63 -21.07
N LEU A 249 35.61 71.57 -20.64
CA LEU A 249 35.18 70.17 -20.85
C LEU A 249 34.43 69.51 -19.66
N LEU A 250 34.13 70.23 -18.58
CA LEU A 250 33.70 69.60 -17.31
C LEU A 250 32.18 69.47 -17.10
N ASP A 251 31.33 70.11 -17.90
CA ASP A 251 29.90 70.30 -17.58
C ASP A 251 28.92 69.29 -18.21
N MET A 252 29.36 68.38 -19.09
CA MET A 252 28.44 67.51 -19.85
C MET A 252 27.98 66.22 -19.14
N ALA A 253 28.72 65.71 -18.16
CA ALA A 253 28.54 64.33 -17.65
C ALA A 253 27.40 64.13 -16.62
N ARG A 254 26.51 65.12 -16.39
CA ARG A 254 25.56 65.13 -15.26
C ARG A 254 24.08 64.89 -15.61
N ARG A 255 23.72 64.43 -16.81
CA ARG A 255 22.31 64.39 -17.28
C ARG A 255 21.70 63.02 -17.67
N GLU A 256 22.41 61.90 -17.59
CA GLU A 256 21.91 60.61 -18.12
C GLU A 256 21.25 59.64 -17.11
N LEU A 257 21.18 59.98 -15.82
CA LEU A 257 20.89 59.00 -14.76
C LEU A 257 19.42 58.93 -14.25
N ALA A 258 18.40 59.19 -15.11
CA ALA A 258 17.04 59.51 -14.62
C ALA A 258 15.81 58.81 -15.28
N GLN A 259 15.97 57.75 -16.10
CA GLN A 259 14.81 57.05 -16.70
C GLN A 259 15.04 55.52 -16.91
N ARG A 260 14.67 54.65 -15.95
CA ARG A 260 14.41 53.19 -16.15
C ARG A 260 13.63 52.55 -14.97
N ARG A 261 12.31 52.73 -14.88
CA ARG A 261 11.38 51.91 -14.07
C ARG A 261 9.94 52.07 -14.57
N GLU A 262 9.34 50.99 -15.09
CA GLU A 262 7.91 50.62 -15.05
C GLU A 262 7.62 49.48 -16.06
N GLY A 263 6.82 48.49 -15.66
CA GLY A 263 6.32 47.42 -16.53
C GLY A 263 6.37 46.02 -15.93
N GLU A 264 5.26 45.56 -15.33
CA GLU A 264 4.84 44.14 -15.15
C GLU A 264 3.57 44.10 -14.26
N ALA A 265 2.39 43.74 -14.81
CA ALA A 265 1.21 43.26 -14.08
C ALA A 265 0.03 42.91 -15.02
N GLU A 266 -0.03 41.68 -15.53
CA GLU A 266 -1.28 41.04 -15.98
C GLU A 266 -1.28 39.58 -15.48
N ARG A 267 -2.33 39.18 -14.76
CA ARG A 267 -2.64 37.78 -14.38
C ARG A 267 -4.17 37.62 -14.49
N SER A 268 -4.64 36.59 -15.16
CA SER A 268 -6.07 36.24 -15.18
C SER A 268 -6.48 35.56 -13.86
N ASP A 269 -7.78 35.59 -13.57
CA ASP A 269 -8.39 34.93 -12.43
C ASP A 269 -8.96 33.57 -12.91
N PRO A 270 -8.46 32.43 -12.40
CA PRO A 270 -8.85 31.11 -12.90
C PRO A 270 -10.28 30.69 -12.51
N GLU A 271 -10.92 31.34 -11.52
CA GLU A 271 -12.35 31.11 -11.23
C GLU A 271 -13.21 31.72 -12.35
N LEU A 272 -12.86 32.94 -12.79
CA LEU A 272 -13.50 33.63 -13.92
C LEU A 272 -13.35 32.85 -15.24
N ASP A 273 -12.17 32.29 -15.51
CA ASP A 273 -11.94 31.46 -16.71
C ASP A 273 -12.78 30.16 -16.68
N SER A 274 -12.93 29.54 -15.50
CA SER A 274 -13.74 28.32 -15.32
C SER A 274 -15.25 28.58 -15.39
N LEU A 275 -15.71 29.73 -14.89
CA LEU A 275 -17.10 30.20 -15.06
C LEU A 275 -17.43 30.53 -16.52
N ALA A 276 -16.47 31.07 -17.28
CA ALA A 276 -16.63 31.28 -18.72
C ALA A 276 -16.76 29.94 -19.47
N LEU A 277 -15.96 28.93 -19.10
CA LEU A 277 -16.07 27.56 -19.63
C LEU A 277 -17.44 26.92 -19.31
N LEU A 278 -17.92 27.03 -18.07
CA LEU A 278 -19.21 26.49 -17.64
C LEU A 278 -20.37 26.97 -18.53
N ASN A 279 -20.36 28.26 -18.87
CA ASN A 279 -21.36 28.92 -19.70
C ASN A 279 -21.17 28.69 -21.22
N ALA A 280 -19.97 28.32 -21.65
CA ALA A 280 -19.65 28.01 -23.05
C ALA A 280 -19.94 26.55 -23.44
N LEU A 281 -20.19 25.67 -22.46
CA LEU A 281 -20.49 24.25 -22.66
C LEU A 281 -22.00 24.00 -22.58
N THR A 282 -22.51 23.13 -23.45
CA THR A 282 -23.83 22.51 -23.29
C THR A 282 -23.71 21.20 -22.51
N TRP A 283 -24.61 21.03 -21.52
CA TRP A 283 -24.55 19.98 -20.53
C TRP A 283 -25.72 19.03 -20.67
N ARG A 284 -25.49 17.72 -20.62
CA ARG A 284 -26.53 16.72 -20.40
C ARG A 284 -26.20 15.97 -19.13
N PHE A 285 -27.19 15.79 -18.27
CA PHE A 285 -27.12 14.82 -17.18
C PHE A 285 -27.89 13.57 -17.61
N GLY A 286 -27.42 12.37 -17.23
CA GLY A 286 -28.04 11.10 -17.59
C GLY A 286 -29.54 11.02 -17.24
N PRO A 287 -30.29 10.08 -17.82
CA PRO A 287 -31.76 10.10 -17.80
C PRO A 287 -32.33 10.20 -16.38
N ALA A 288 -33.27 11.12 -16.19
CA ALA A 288 -33.80 11.47 -14.87
C ALA A 288 -34.47 10.30 -14.11
N ALA A 289 -34.82 9.21 -14.80
CA ALA A 289 -35.42 8.01 -14.19
C ALA A 289 -34.41 7.13 -13.41
N ASP A 290 -33.13 7.14 -13.81
CA ASP A 290 -32.05 6.41 -13.13
C ASP A 290 -31.21 7.32 -12.21
N CYS A 291 -31.39 8.64 -12.30
CA CYS A 291 -30.80 9.65 -11.41
C CYS A 291 -31.38 9.58 -9.98
N ARG A 292 -31.00 8.55 -9.21
CA ARG A 292 -31.32 8.43 -7.78
C ARG A 292 -30.26 9.02 -6.84
N SER A 293 -29.12 9.48 -7.35
CA SER A 293 -28.13 10.16 -6.52
C SER A 293 -28.60 11.58 -6.17
N PRO A 294 -28.71 11.94 -4.88
CA PRO A 294 -29.01 13.32 -4.48
C PRO A 294 -27.93 14.30 -4.94
N ALA A 295 -26.68 13.85 -4.99
CA ALA A 295 -25.54 14.66 -5.39
C ALA A 295 -25.63 15.11 -6.87
N LEU A 296 -26.10 14.21 -7.76
CA LEU A 296 -26.31 14.54 -9.19
C LEU A 296 -27.33 15.65 -9.37
N VAL A 297 -28.35 15.68 -8.52
CA VAL A 297 -29.41 16.70 -8.53
C VAL A 297 -28.86 18.05 -8.05
N GLU A 298 -28.01 18.06 -7.02
CA GLU A 298 -27.42 19.29 -6.48
C GLU A 298 -26.32 19.89 -7.39
N ILE A 299 -25.46 19.06 -7.98
CA ILE A 299 -24.44 19.54 -8.92
C ILE A 299 -25.08 20.03 -10.23
N ARG A 300 -26.13 19.36 -10.73
CA ARG A 300 -26.94 19.85 -11.84
C ARG A 300 -27.57 21.22 -11.51
N ARG A 301 -28.23 21.33 -10.35
CA ARG A 301 -28.83 22.59 -9.89
C ARG A 301 -27.79 23.72 -9.83
N SER A 302 -26.58 23.40 -9.38
CA SER A 302 -25.48 24.38 -9.28
C SER A 302 -24.96 24.80 -10.65
N VAL A 303 -24.83 23.89 -11.61
CA VAL A 303 -24.52 24.23 -13.01
C VAL A 303 -25.60 25.13 -13.62
N GLU A 304 -26.89 24.81 -13.42
CA GLU A 304 -28.02 25.63 -13.88
C GLU A 304 -28.01 27.04 -13.22
N GLN A 305 -27.70 27.13 -11.92
CA GLN A 305 -27.62 28.40 -11.18
C GLN A 305 -26.43 29.28 -11.59
N LEU A 306 -25.32 28.67 -12.02
CA LEU A 306 -24.13 29.39 -12.50
C LEU A 306 -24.23 29.85 -13.98
N GLY A 307 -25.32 29.48 -14.67
CA GLY A 307 -25.63 29.89 -16.04
C GLY A 307 -25.42 28.81 -17.12
N GLY A 308 -25.03 27.59 -16.73
CA GLY A 308 -24.75 26.49 -17.65
C GLY A 308 -25.99 26.01 -18.39
N VAL A 309 -25.85 25.75 -19.70
CA VAL A 309 -26.97 25.38 -20.57
C VAL A 309 -27.23 23.87 -20.50
N VAL A 310 -28.18 23.46 -19.66
CA VAL A 310 -28.60 22.05 -19.56
C VAL A 310 -29.60 21.67 -20.65
N VAL A 311 -29.26 20.66 -21.44
CA VAL A 311 -30.04 20.11 -22.56
C VAL A 311 -31.09 19.12 -22.03
N PRO A 312 -32.37 19.20 -22.47
CA PRO A 312 -33.41 18.25 -22.03
C PRO A 312 -33.15 16.80 -22.46
N ASP A 313 -33.55 15.86 -21.61
CA ASP A 313 -33.59 14.42 -21.89
C ASP A 313 -34.30 14.15 -23.24
N GLY A 314 -33.64 13.44 -24.15
CA GLY A 314 -34.19 13.08 -25.47
C GLY A 314 -34.09 14.16 -26.57
N ALA A 315 -33.37 15.27 -26.34
CA ALA A 315 -33.11 16.27 -27.38
C ALA A 315 -32.30 15.68 -28.57
N PRO A 316 -32.56 16.11 -29.83
CA PRO A 316 -31.97 15.50 -31.03
C PRO A 316 -30.51 15.90 -31.34
N PHE A 317 -29.93 16.82 -30.58
CA PHE A 317 -28.53 17.25 -30.71
C PHE A 317 -27.70 16.71 -29.53
N ALA A 318 -26.42 16.42 -29.76
CA ALA A 318 -25.49 16.04 -28.69
C ALA A 318 -25.16 17.25 -27.81
N ALA A 319 -24.96 17.01 -26.51
CA ALA A 319 -24.36 17.99 -25.61
C ALA A 319 -22.82 17.89 -25.67
N ASP A 320 -22.12 18.99 -25.38
CA ASP A 320 -20.65 19.03 -25.32
C ASP A 320 -20.09 18.20 -24.16
N VAL A 321 -20.87 18.03 -23.08
CA VAL A 321 -20.51 17.21 -21.92
C VAL A 321 -21.71 16.38 -21.49
N ASN A 322 -21.53 15.05 -21.41
CA ASN A 322 -22.56 14.11 -20.98
C ASN A 322 -22.19 13.54 -19.59
N VAL A 323 -22.79 14.10 -18.54
CA VAL A 323 -22.55 13.74 -17.14
C VAL A 323 -23.38 12.52 -16.75
N VAL A 324 -22.72 11.47 -16.28
CA VAL A 324 -23.34 10.24 -15.77
C VAL A 324 -22.81 9.92 -14.37
N GLY A 325 -23.69 9.59 -13.44
CA GLY A 325 -23.31 8.96 -12.18
C GLY A 325 -23.43 7.44 -12.31
N ALA A 326 -22.60 6.68 -11.59
CA ALA A 326 -22.71 5.24 -11.53
C ALA A 326 -22.39 4.71 -10.13
N LEU A 327 -23.11 3.68 -9.70
CA LEU A 327 -22.72 2.86 -8.55
C LEU A 327 -21.45 2.05 -8.88
N PRO A 328 -20.58 1.73 -7.90
CA PRO A 328 -19.20 1.31 -8.16
C PRO A 328 -19.00 0.01 -8.95
N ALA A 329 -20.05 -0.80 -9.18
CA ALA A 329 -19.95 -2.13 -9.80
C ALA A 329 -19.34 -2.13 -11.23
N THR A 330 -19.73 -1.17 -12.09
CA THR A 330 -19.27 -1.12 -13.49
C THR A 330 -19.34 0.31 -14.04
N PRO A 331 -18.38 0.78 -14.86
CA PRO A 331 -18.59 1.98 -15.67
C PRO A 331 -19.79 1.77 -16.60
N PRO A 332 -20.62 2.79 -16.84
CA PRO A 332 -21.81 2.66 -17.68
C PRO A 332 -21.44 2.47 -19.16
N ASP A 333 -22.16 1.60 -19.88
CA ASP A 333 -21.99 1.40 -21.35
C ASP A 333 -22.67 2.54 -22.12
N VAL A 334 -22.05 3.72 -22.06
CA VAL A 334 -22.54 4.93 -22.74
C VAL A 334 -22.00 4.98 -24.17
N ARG A 335 -22.88 5.25 -25.14
CA ARG A 335 -22.55 5.37 -26.57
C ARG A 335 -22.57 6.81 -27.10
N GLU A 336 -22.79 7.77 -26.20
CA GLU A 336 -22.79 9.20 -26.51
C GLU A 336 -21.36 9.74 -26.52
N ALA A 337 -21.15 10.93 -27.10
CA ALA A 337 -19.85 11.57 -27.10
C ALA A 337 -19.44 11.99 -25.67
N TRP A 338 -18.18 11.76 -25.29
CA TRP A 338 -17.55 12.37 -24.11
C TRP A 338 -18.32 12.20 -22.78
N PRO A 339 -18.63 10.97 -22.34
CA PRO A 339 -19.26 10.76 -21.04
C PRO A 339 -18.28 11.04 -19.90
N LEU A 340 -18.65 11.96 -19.00
CA LEU A 340 -17.99 12.20 -17.72
C LEU A 340 -18.66 11.36 -16.63
N LEU A 341 -17.91 10.47 -16.00
CA LEU A 341 -18.35 9.81 -14.77
C LEU A 341 -18.16 10.75 -13.59
N VAL A 342 -19.22 11.07 -12.86
CA VAL A 342 -19.18 11.89 -11.62
C VAL A 342 -19.48 11.06 -10.38
N GLU A 343 -19.19 11.63 -9.21
CA GLU A 343 -19.42 11.05 -7.88
C GLU A 343 -18.70 9.72 -7.64
N HIS A 344 -17.61 9.48 -8.38
CA HIS A 344 -16.84 8.28 -8.20
C HIS A 344 -15.95 8.38 -6.95
N GLY A 345 -16.42 7.74 -5.88
CA GLY A 345 -15.64 7.43 -4.69
C GLY A 345 -15.08 6.01 -4.74
N TRP A 346 -13.80 5.88 -4.42
CA TRP A 346 -13.14 4.60 -4.22
C TRP A 346 -12.23 4.67 -3.00
N THR A 347 -12.65 4.00 -1.93
CA THR A 347 -12.11 4.21 -0.59
C THR A 347 -10.94 3.31 -0.24
N GLU A 348 -10.86 2.13 -0.86
CA GLU A 348 -9.72 1.22 -0.77
C GLU A 348 -8.64 1.59 -1.79
N THR A 349 -7.52 0.85 -1.84
CA THR A 349 -6.43 1.11 -2.82
C THR A 349 -6.51 0.29 -4.11
N GLY A 350 -7.39 -0.71 -4.18
CA GLY A 350 -7.48 -1.66 -5.28
C GLY A 350 -8.79 -1.55 -6.08
N VAL A 351 -8.69 -1.31 -7.39
CA VAL A 351 -9.81 -1.28 -8.35
C VAL A 351 -9.68 -2.49 -9.29
N PRO A 352 -10.76 -3.21 -9.64
CA PRO A 352 -10.68 -4.31 -10.62
C PRO A 352 -10.10 -3.85 -11.96
N ALA A 353 -9.14 -4.60 -12.51
CA ALA A 353 -8.47 -4.22 -13.77
C ALA A 353 -9.45 -4.00 -14.93
N GLU A 354 -10.45 -4.89 -15.08
CA GLU A 354 -11.52 -4.77 -16.10
C GLU A 354 -12.40 -3.53 -15.91
N TRP A 355 -12.48 -2.97 -14.71
CA TRP A 355 -13.15 -1.69 -14.47
C TRP A 355 -12.31 -0.56 -15.06
N VAL A 356 -11.00 -0.54 -14.81
CA VAL A 356 -10.07 0.48 -15.31
C VAL A 356 -9.87 0.39 -16.83
N ASP A 357 -9.83 -0.81 -17.40
CA ASP A 357 -9.77 -1.01 -18.85
C ASP A 357 -11.03 -0.44 -19.52
N ARG A 358 -12.24 -0.81 -19.05
CA ARG A 358 -13.50 -0.25 -19.57
C ARG A 358 -13.59 1.26 -19.37
N ALA A 359 -13.11 1.80 -18.25
CA ALA A 359 -13.08 3.23 -18.03
C ALA A 359 -12.21 3.93 -19.09
N ASN A 360 -10.98 3.45 -19.31
CA ASN A 360 -10.08 3.97 -20.34
C ASN A 360 -10.64 3.83 -21.78
N GLU A 361 -11.45 2.80 -22.06
CA GLU A 361 -12.06 2.59 -23.37
C GLU A 361 -13.33 3.42 -23.63
N ARG A 362 -14.13 3.70 -22.60
CA ARG A 362 -15.52 4.17 -22.75
C ARG A 362 -15.79 5.56 -22.20
N LEU A 363 -14.98 6.06 -21.27
CA LEU A 363 -15.21 7.35 -20.63
C LEU A 363 -14.37 8.47 -21.26
N GLY A 364 -14.97 9.66 -21.38
CA GLY A 364 -14.24 10.87 -21.74
C GLY A 364 -13.44 11.41 -20.55
N GLY A 365 -13.92 11.20 -19.33
CA GLY A 365 -13.19 11.52 -18.11
C GLY A 365 -13.91 11.11 -16.81
N ILE A 366 -13.24 11.30 -15.67
CA ILE A 366 -13.75 10.96 -14.32
C ILE A 366 -13.58 12.11 -13.34
N ALA A 367 -14.69 12.61 -12.82
CA ALA A 367 -14.76 13.52 -11.69
C ALA A 367 -14.76 12.72 -10.38
N CYS A 368 -13.60 12.72 -9.71
CA CYS A 368 -13.36 12.01 -8.47
C CYS A 368 -13.85 12.86 -7.28
N ILE A 369 -14.37 12.21 -6.23
CA ILE A 369 -14.81 12.93 -5.03
C ILE A 369 -13.65 13.43 -4.16
N SER A 370 -12.45 12.85 -4.30
CA SER A 370 -11.29 13.15 -3.45
C SER A 370 -9.96 12.94 -4.17
N ARG A 371 -8.87 13.45 -3.59
CA ARG A 371 -7.49 13.15 -4.00
C ARG A 371 -7.15 11.67 -3.81
N HIS A 372 -7.66 11.01 -2.77
CA HIS A 372 -7.41 9.58 -2.52
C HIS A 372 -8.09 8.69 -3.57
N SER A 373 -9.36 8.95 -3.90
CA SER A 373 -10.06 8.26 -4.99
C SER A 373 -9.36 8.45 -6.35
N LEU A 374 -8.91 9.67 -6.65
CA LEU A 374 -8.15 9.97 -7.87
C LEU A 374 -6.78 9.27 -7.87
N LYS A 375 -6.04 9.31 -6.75
CA LYS A 375 -4.80 8.57 -6.55
C LYS A 375 -5.02 7.10 -6.84
N THR A 376 -5.99 6.45 -6.20
CA THR A 376 -6.31 5.04 -6.40
C THR A 376 -6.61 4.71 -7.87
N LEU A 377 -7.43 5.51 -8.56
CA LEU A 377 -7.75 5.28 -9.97
C LEU A 377 -6.51 5.37 -10.88
N VAL A 378 -5.72 6.44 -10.75
CA VAL A 378 -4.49 6.61 -11.52
C VAL A 378 -3.49 5.50 -11.19
N ASP A 379 -3.35 5.15 -9.92
CA ASP A 379 -2.47 4.09 -9.42
C ASP A 379 -2.84 2.70 -9.94
N GLN A 380 -4.08 2.49 -10.38
CA GLN A 380 -4.53 1.26 -11.05
C GLN A 380 -4.46 1.33 -12.58
N GLY A 381 -3.92 2.42 -13.13
CA GLY A 381 -3.68 2.60 -14.56
C GLY A 381 -4.79 3.35 -15.30
N LEU A 382 -5.58 4.19 -14.63
CA LEU A 382 -6.41 5.17 -15.33
C LEU A 382 -5.52 6.18 -16.07
N SER A 383 -5.81 6.42 -17.35
CA SER A 383 -5.03 7.29 -18.23
C SER A 383 -5.86 8.33 -18.99
N ILE A 384 -7.18 8.18 -19.03
CA ILE A 384 -8.12 9.22 -19.48
C ILE A 384 -8.19 10.40 -18.50
N PRO A 385 -8.74 11.55 -18.90
CA PRO A 385 -8.87 12.70 -18.03
C PRO A 385 -9.57 12.43 -16.69
N ALA A 386 -8.96 12.85 -15.59
CA ALA A 386 -9.57 12.74 -14.27
C ALA A 386 -9.09 13.85 -13.34
N ALA A 387 -10.00 14.38 -12.52
CA ALA A 387 -9.75 15.48 -11.61
C ALA A 387 -10.56 15.34 -10.31
N VAL A 388 -10.10 15.96 -9.23
CA VAL A 388 -10.87 16.06 -7.98
C VAL A 388 -11.92 17.14 -8.14
N VAL A 389 -13.18 16.74 -8.20
CA VAL A 389 -14.33 17.65 -8.25
C VAL A 389 -14.91 17.87 -6.86
N GLY A 390 -14.81 16.89 -5.96
CA GLY A 390 -15.38 16.99 -4.62
C GLY A 390 -16.88 16.68 -4.57
N ILE A 391 -17.46 16.85 -3.39
CA ILE A 391 -18.91 16.87 -3.16
C ILE A 391 -19.27 18.15 -2.38
N GLY A 392 -20.45 18.72 -2.60
CA GLY A 392 -20.92 19.87 -1.84
C GLY A 392 -21.51 19.47 -0.48
N VAL A 393 -21.05 20.10 0.60
CA VAL A 393 -21.54 19.86 1.98
C VAL A 393 -22.34 21.03 2.54
N ASP A 394 -22.37 22.17 1.84
CA ASP A 394 -23.01 23.42 2.26
C ASP A 394 -24.54 23.34 2.40
N HIS A 395 -25.18 22.33 1.81
CA HIS A 395 -26.59 22.02 2.01
C HIS A 395 -26.96 21.81 3.49
N TRP A 396 -26.02 21.40 4.35
CA TRP A 396 -26.22 21.26 5.80
C TRP A 396 -26.46 22.60 6.52
N GLU A 397 -26.05 23.74 5.94
CA GLU A 397 -26.35 25.07 6.49
C GLU A 397 -27.86 25.36 6.48
N ALA A 398 -28.59 24.82 5.50
CA ALA A 398 -30.04 24.98 5.38
C ALA A 398 -30.83 24.07 6.34
N VAL A 399 -30.20 23.05 6.93
CA VAL A 399 -30.84 22.17 7.92
C VAL A 399 -31.06 22.96 9.22
N ALA A 400 -32.31 23.05 9.66
CA ALA A 400 -32.67 23.67 10.93
C ALA A 400 -32.66 22.63 12.07
N THR A 401 -32.07 23.01 13.20
CA THR A 401 -32.02 22.21 14.43
C THR A 401 -33.42 21.90 14.96
N ALA A 402 -33.71 20.63 15.23
CA ALA A 402 -35.03 20.20 15.70
C ALA A 402 -35.29 20.69 17.15
N PRO A 403 -36.38 21.42 17.40
CA PRO A 403 -36.67 21.97 18.73
C PRO A 403 -37.08 20.85 19.70
N GLY A 404 -36.48 20.86 20.90
CA GLY A 404 -36.81 19.91 21.97
C GLY A 404 -35.98 18.63 22.01
N VAL A 405 -35.09 18.41 21.04
CA VAL A 405 -34.08 17.33 21.12
C VAL A 405 -32.99 17.72 22.12
N VAL A 406 -32.75 16.87 23.11
CA VAL A 406 -31.70 17.05 24.14
C VAL A 406 -30.71 15.90 24.03
N ALA A 407 -29.42 16.19 23.92
CA ALA A 407 -28.39 15.16 23.84
C ALA A 407 -28.30 14.39 25.19
N PRO A 408 -28.36 13.03 25.17
CA PRO A 408 -28.27 12.24 26.39
C PRO A 408 -26.86 12.29 27.02
N GLY A 409 -26.72 11.71 28.21
CA GLY A 409 -25.41 11.52 28.86
C GLY A 409 -24.91 12.67 29.74
N LYS A 410 -23.69 12.47 30.24
CA LYS A 410 -22.97 13.25 31.27
C LYS A 410 -22.50 14.63 30.75
N GLY A 411 -21.67 15.34 31.54
CA GLY A 411 -21.21 16.70 31.23
C GLY A 411 -20.49 16.80 29.87
N PHE A 412 -19.52 15.92 29.63
CA PHE A 412 -18.79 15.80 28.36
C PHE A 412 -19.40 14.72 27.46
N ARG A 413 -19.56 15.01 26.16
CA ARG A 413 -20.15 14.07 25.18
C ARG A 413 -19.27 13.86 23.95
N PHE A 414 -18.80 12.64 23.78
CA PHE A 414 -18.32 12.13 22.49
C PHE A 414 -19.52 11.65 21.65
N LEU A 415 -19.51 11.95 20.35
CA LEU A 415 -20.52 11.53 19.40
C LEU A 415 -19.89 10.68 18.29
N HIS A 416 -20.49 9.53 18.01
CA HIS A 416 -20.22 8.72 16.82
C HIS A 416 -21.53 8.54 16.05
N VAL A 417 -21.50 8.79 14.74
CA VAL A 417 -22.63 8.63 13.83
C VAL A 417 -22.16 7.75 12.69
N SER A 418 -22.84 6.63 12.46
CA SER A 418 -22.47 5.72 11.38
C SER A 418 -23.64 4.92 10.83
N PHE A 419 -23.42 4.33 9.66
CA PHE A 419 -24.23 3.22 9.18
C PHE A 419 -23.82 1.93 9.87
N ARG A 420 -24.72 0.94 9.95
CA ARG A 420 -24.44 -0.34 10.62
C ARG A 420 -23.56 -1.27 9.76
N THR A 421 -22.27 -0.92 9.61
CA THR A 421 -21.27 -1.69 8.85
C THR A 421 -20.02 -2.01 9.70
N ALA A 422 -19.30 -3.08 9.33
CA ALA A 422 -18.16 -3.61 10.10
C ALA A 422 -16.87 -2.77 9.98
N ASP A 423 -16.82 -1.84 9.03
CA ASP A 423 -15.69 -0.94 8.77
C ASP A 423 -15.80 0.43 9.44
N THR A 424 -16.82 0.64 10.27
CA THR A 424 -17.01 1.88 11.07
C THR A 424 -15.98 2.09 12.17
N GLY A 425 -15.30 1.02 12.61
CA GLY A 425 -14.40 1.03 13.77
C GLY A 425 -15.12 1.21 15.11
N LEU A 426 -16.44 1.06 15.17
CA LEU A 426 -17.22 1.19 16.40
C LEU A 426 -16.83 0.15 17.47
N ASP A 427 -16.43 -1.04 17.04
CA ASP A 427 -15.85 -2.09 17.88
C ASP A 427 -14.59 -1.59 18.61
N LEU A 428 -13.65 -1.02 17.86
CA LEU A 428 -12.44 -0.42 18.40
C LEU A 428 -12.75 0.78 19.29
N LEU A 429 -13.73 1.61 18.91
CA LEU A 429 -14.15 2.77 19.70
C LEU A 429 -14.72 2.38 21.06
N LEU A 430 -15.53 1.31 21.13
CA LEU A 430 -16.06 0.82 22.40
C LEU A 430 -14.93 0.27 23.30
N GLU A 431 -13.99 -0.49 22.73
CA GLU A 431 -12.84 -1.02 23.45
C GLU A 431 -11.93 0.11 23.98
N SER A 432 -11.52 1.05 23.13
CA SER A 432 -10.73 2.23 23.53
C SER A 432 -11.46 3.12 24.54
N PHE A 433 -12.76 3.36 24.37
CA PHE A 433 -13.52 4.19 25.31
C PHE A 433 -13.55 3.56 26.71
N GLY A 434 -13.74 2.23 26.79
CA GLY A 434 -13.70 1.47 28.04
C GLY A 434 -12.29 1.24 28.63
N TYR A 435 -11.23 1.56 27.89
CA TYR A 435 -9.85 1.57 28.35
C TYR A 435 -9.42 2.94 28.89
N VAL A 436 -9.84 4.03 28.24
CA VAL A 436 -9.47 5.41 28.59
C VAL A 436 -10.28 5.98 29.76
N PHE A 437 -11.56 5.60 29.89
CA PHE A 437 -12.49 6.21 30.86
C PHE A 437 -13.18 5.16 31.74
N SER A 438 -13.72 5.60 32.88
CA SER A 438 -14.50 4.77 33.80
C SER A 438 -15.94 5.29 34.04
N ASP A 439 -16.71 4.57 34.85
CA ASP A 439 -18.03 5.00 35.32
C ASP A 439 -17.98 6.22 36.24
N GLU A 440 -16.81 6.55 36.81
CA GLU A 440 -16.58 7.76 37.63
C GLU A 440 -16.41 9.04 36.79
N ASP A 441 -15.87 8.95 35.58
CA ASP A 441 -15.57 10.12 34.72
C ASP A 441 -16.85 10.84 34.23
N ASP A 442 -16.83 12.18 34.17
CA ASP A 442 -17.96 13.01 33.68
C ASP A 442 -18.09 13.03 32.14
N VAL A 443 -18.06 11.85 31.54
CA VAL A 443 -18.00 11.62 30.10
C VAL A 443 -19.10 10.67 29.63
N SER A 444 -19.50 10.78 28.36
CA SER A 444 -20.39 9.84 27.70
C SER A 444 -20.05 9.67 26.23
N LEU A 445 -20.15 8.45 25.73
CA LEU A 445 -20.15 8.16 24.30
C LEU A 445 -21.59 7.96 23.81
N ILE A 446 -21.99 8.74 22.82
CA ILE A 446 -23.29 8.67 22.17
C ILE A 446 -23.06 8.06 20.78
N VAL A 447 -23.71 6.93 20.52
CA VAL A 447 -23.57 6.15 19.28
C VAL A 447 -24.89 6.18 18.52
N VAL A 448 -24.94 6.87 17.39
CA VAL A 448 -26.10 6.90 16.49
C VAL A 448 -25.89 5.91 15.34
N GLN A 449 -26.77 4.93 15.20
CA GLN A 449 -26.65 3.86 14.21
C GLN A 449 -27.79 3.87 13.20
N ASN A 450 -27.58 4.55 12.07
CA ASN A 450 -28.56 4.64 10.98
C ASN A 450 -28.52 3.38 10.09
N GLY A 451 -29.69 2.88 9.66
CA GLY A 451 -29.81 1.75 8.74
C GLY A 451 -30.33 0.44 9.36
N PRO A 452 -30.45 -0.64 8.56
CA PRO A 452 -31.06 -1.90 8.97
C PRO A 452 -30.25 -2.64 10.04
N ASP A 453 -30.94 -3.38 10.93
CA ASP A 453 -30.33 -4.10 12.05
C ASP A 453 -29.23 -5.08 11.61
N MET A 454 -27.98 -4.79 11.98
CA MET A 454 -26.90 -5.77 12.07
C MET A 454 -26.74 -6.21 13.53
N PRO A 455 -26.72 -7.52 13.83
CA PRO A 455 -26.37 -8.03 15.17
C PRO A 455 -24.92 -7.67 15.51
N GLY A 456 -24.65 -7.24 16.76
CA GLY A 456 -23.27 -7.05 17.23
C GLY A 456 -23.13 -5.99 18.32
N THR A 457 -23.38 -4.72 18.01
CA THR A 457 -22.99 -3.57 18.86
C THR A 457 -23.47 -3.67 20.31
N MET A 458 -24.75 -3.97 20.55
CA MET A 458 -25.25 -4.14 21.92
C MET A 458 -24.65 -5.36 22.62
N ALA A 459 -24.47 -6.48 21.90
CA ALA A 459 -23.86 -7.69 22.46
C ALA A 459 -22.37 -7.48 22.82
N GLN A 460 -21.62 -6.75 22.00
CA GLN A 460 -20.25 -6.36 22.29
C GLN A 460 -20.18 -5.41 23.49
N LEU A 461 -21.05 -4.39 23.54
CA LEU A 461 -21.14 -3.47 24.68
C LEU A 461 -21.50 -4.20 25.99
N ASP A 462 -22.44 -5.16 25.93
CA ASP A 462 -22.81 -5.98 27.08
C ASP A 462 -21.68 -6.94 27.49
N GLN A 463 -20.91 -7.48 26.54
CA GLN A 463 -19.70 -8.26 26.81
C GLN A 463 -18.61 -7.42 27.47
N LEU A 464 -18.35 -6.20 26.98
CA LEU A 464 -17.38 -5.27 27.55
C LEU A 464 -17.77 -4.84 28.97
N ARG A 465 -19.06 -4.51 29.20
CA ARG A 465 -19.61 -4.24 30.54
C ARG A 465 -19.54 -5.44 31.49
N SER A 466 -19.70 -6.66 30.97
CA SER A 466 -19.55 -7.88 31.76
C SER A 466 -18.08 -8.15 32.13
N GLY A 467 -17.13 -7.73 31.29
CA GLY A 467 -15.69 -7.80 31.55
C GLY A 467 -15.15 -6.67 32.43
N ASN A 468 -15.78 -5.49 32.42
CA ASN A 468 -15.39 -4.32 33.21
C ASN A 468 -16.60 -3.74 33.99
N PRO A 469 -16.70 -4.00 35.31
CA PRO A 469 -17.77 -3.44 36.14
C PRO A 469 -17.78 -1.91 36.22
N HIS A 470 -16.65 -1.26 35.94
CA HIS A 470 -16.45 0.20 35.94
C HIS A 470 -16.50 0.78 34.52
N TYR A 471 -17.15 0.10 33.57
CA TYR A 471 -17.21 0.53 32.18
C TYR A 471 -17.97 1.87 32.03
N PRO A 472 -17.44 2.84 31.27
CA PRO A 472 -17.96 4.20 31.20
C PRO A 472 -19.35 4.29 30.55
N HIS A 473 -19.99 5.46 30.70
CA HIS A 473 -21.36 5.66 30.25
C HIS A 473 -21.46 5.73 28.71
N VAL A 474 -22.19 4.77 28.12
CA VAL A 474 -22.43 4.67 26.67
C VAL A 474 -23.92 4.57 26.37
N VAL A 475 -24.39 5.41 25.44
CA VAL A 475 -25.77 5.46 24.96
C VAL A 475 -25.82 5.11 23.49
N VAL A 476 -26.58 4.09 23.12
CA VAL A 476 -26.79 3.68 21.72
C VAL A 476 -28.18 4.09 21.27
N ILE A 477 -28.25 4.92 20.22
CA ILE A 477 -29.47 5.35 19.55
C ILE A 477 -29.61 4.50 18.28
N GLY A 478 -30.37 3.41 18.39
CA GLY A 478 -30.62 2.46 17.29
C GLY A 478 -31.75 2.86 16.33
N THR A 479 -32.47 3.94 16.61
CA THR A 479 -33.51 4.52 15.75
C THR A 479 -32.90 5.52 14.78
N ALA A 480 -33.30 5.46 13.50
CA ALA A 480 -32.89 6.45 12.52
C ALA A 480 -33.39 7.86 12.91
N LEU A 481 -32.48 8.83 12.92
CA LEU A 481 -32.77 10.24 13.21
C LEU A 481 -32.91 11.05 11.91
N GLY A 482 -33.80 12.05 11.91
CA GLY A 482 -33.85 13.04 10.84
C GLY A 482 -32.74 14.09 10.96
N ASP A 483 -32.39 14.74 9.84
CA ASP A 483 -31.27 15.70 9.76
C ASP A 483 -31.30 16.77 10.86
N GLY A 484 -32.47 17.33 11.17
CA GLY A 484 -32.61 18.34 12.23
C GLY A 484 -32.40 17.80 13.65
N GLU A 485 -32.74 16.53 13.90
CA GLU A 485 -32.50 15.86 15.20
C GLU A 485 -31.01 15.51 15.33
N LEU A 486 -30.40 15.05 14.23
CA LEU A 486 -28.98 14.77 14.15
C LEU A 486 -28.15 16.05 14.32
N LYS A 487 -28.55 17.16 13.70
CA LYS A 487 -27.94 18.50 13.91
C LYS A 487 -28.02 18.94 15.37
N ALA A 488 -29.16 18.70 16.03
CA ALA A 488 -29.30 18.99 17.45
C ALA A 488 -28.33 18.18 18.33
N LEU A 489 -27.98 16.95 17.95
CA LEU A 489 -26.94 16.19 18.63
C LEU A 489 -25.53 16.74 18.35
N TYR A 490 -25.19 17.03 17.09
CA TYR A 490 -23.88 17.62 16.75
C TYR A 490 -23.64 18.95 17.49
N GLU A 491 -24.64 19.82 17.58
CA GLU A 491 -24.56 21.13 18.27
C GLU A 491 -24.51 21.03 19.82
N GLN A 492 -24.82 19.86 20.40
CA GLN A 492 -24.89 19.63 21.86
C GLN A 492 -23.78 18.71 22.40
N CYS A 493 -22.94 18.14 21.53
CA CYS A 493 -21.81 17.31 21.91
C CYS A 493 -20.50 18.12 21.96
N ASP A 494 -19.43 17.52 22.48
CA ASP A 494 -18.12 18.17 22.63
C ASP A 494 -17.10 17.77 21.56
N VAL A 495 -17.14 16.51 21.10
CA VAL A 495 -16.21 15.95 20.10
C VAL A 495 -16.90 14.87 19.26
N PHE A 496 -16.68 14.88 17.94
CA PHE A 496 -17.06 13.79 17.02
C PHE A 496 -15.93 12.76 16.91
N VAL A 497 -16.25 11.47 16.78
CA VAL A 497 -15.26 10.38 16.71
C VAL A 497 -15.57 9.42 15.56
N ALA A 498 -14.67 9.34 14.60
CA ALA A 498 -14.79 8.53 13.38
C ALA A 498 -13.50 7.71 13.12
N PRO A 499 -13.25 6.61 13.88
CA PRO A 499 -12.11 5.72 13.68
C PRO A 499 -12.43 4.72 12.56
N VAL A 500 -12.85 5.23 11.41
CA VAL A 500 -13.33 4.44 10.28
C VAL A 500 -12.16 3.65 9.67
N ARG A 501 -12.40 2.39 9.30
CA ARG A 501 -11.40 1.52 8.65
C ARG A 501 -11.29 1.72 7.15
N ARG A 502 -12.36 2.24 6.55
CA ARG A 502 -12.48 2.53 5.12
C ARG A 502 -12.95 3.97 4.91
N PRO A 503 -12.11 4.98 5.19
CA PRO A 503 -12.56 6.36 5.29
C PRO A 503 -12.83 6.96 3.91
N GLY A 504 -14.12 7.11 3.61
CA GLY A 504 -14.59 7.92 2.49
C GLY A 504 -14.62 9.40 2.85
N LEU A 505 -15.10 10.24 1.93
CA LEU A 505 -15.14 11.71 2.14
C LEU A 505 -16.07 12.13 3.31
N ASP A 506 -16.81 11.17 3.85
CA ASP A 506 -17.54 11.17 5.12
C ASP A 506 -18.34 12.45 5.41
N GLN A 507 -19.60 12.42 4.97
CA GLN A 507 -20.54 13.50 5.27
C GLN A 507 -20.77 13.70 6.77
N THR A 508 -20.58 12.69 7.63
CA THR A 508 -20.79 12.84 9.09
C THR A 508 -19.70 13.70 9.73
N ILE A 509 -18.45 13.55 9.28
CA ILE A 509 -17.35 14.43 9.68
C ILE A 509 -17.59 15.86 9.18
N ALA A 510 -18.03 16.03 7.92
CA ALA A 510 -18.34 17.35 7.39
C ALA A 510 -19.50 18.04 8.14
N GLN A 511 -20.56 17.30 8.46
CA GLN A 511 -21.68 17.77 9.28
C GLN A 511 -21.24 18.16 10.70
N ALA A 512 -20.33 17.40 11.33
CA ALA A 512 -19.77 17.74 12.63
C ALA A 512 -19.07 19.12 12.59
N PHE A 513 -18.14 19.32 11.65
CA PHE A 513 -17.45 20.60 11.49
C PHE A 513 -18.41 21.75 11.20
N LEU A 514 -19.35 21.57 10.27
CA LEU A 514 -20.36 22.60 9.97
C LEU A 514 -21.23 22.93 11.19
N SER A 515 -21.50 21.96 12.07
CA SER A 515 -22.24 22.17 13.33
C SER A 515 -21.37 22.72 14.48
N GLY A 516 -20.08 23.01 14.24
CA GLY A 516 -19.16 23.54 15.25
C GLY A 516 -18.55 22.49 16.19
N LEU A 517 -18.64 21.21 15.85
CA LEU A 517 -18.11 20.09 16.61
C LEU A 517 -16.72 19.68 16.06
N PRO A 518 -15.65 19.62 16.89
CA PRO A 518 -14.33 19.17 16.46
C PRO A 518 -14.27 17.65 16.34
N VAL A 519 -13.27 17.15 15.61
CA VAL A 519 -13.26 15.77 15.09
C VAL A 519 -12.01 15.00 15.54
N ILE A 520 -12.20 13.76 15.96
CA ILE A 520 -11.20 12.68 15.93
C ILE A 520 -11.51 11.81 14.70
N ALA A 521 -10.54 11.58 13.82
CA ALA A 521 -10.72 10.77 12.61
C ALA A 521 -9.47 9.95 12.27
N THR A 522 -9.63 8.84 11.53
CA THR A 522 -8.49 8.05 11.01
C THR A 522 -7.55 8.91 10.18
N GLY A 523 -6.23 8.78 10.36
CA GLY A 523 -5.20 9.52 9.63
C GLY A 523 -4.96 9.06 8.19
N TRP A 524 -6.00 8.62 7.47
CA TRP A 524 -5.91 8.08 6.11
C TRP A 524 -7.26 8.16 5.39
N GLY A 525 -7.25 8.26 4.05
CA GLY A 525 -8.47 8.23 3.22
C GLY A 525 -8.97 9.60 2.75
N ASP A 526 -10.15 9.62 2.16
CA ASP A 526 -10.68 10.78 1.41
C ASP A 526 -10.89 12.04 2.28
N HIS A 527 -11.31 11.89 3.54
CA HIS A 527 -11.63 13.04 4.41
C HIS A 527 -10.40 13.89 4.74
N LEU A 528 -9.18 13.40 4.51
CA LEU A 528 -7.94 14.20 4.60
C LEU A 528 -7.85 15.32 3.55
N ASP A 529 -8.79 15.38 2.60
CA ASP A 529 -8.98 16.55 1.73
C ASP A 529 -9.46 17.79 2.49
N TYR A 530 -10.07 17.61 3.68
CA TYR A 530 -10.39 18.71 4.58
C TYR A 530 -9.92 18.52 6.03
N CYS A 531 -9.64 17.31 6.50
CA CYS A 531 -9.06 17.04 7.82
C CYS A 531 -7.52 17.10 7.84
N ASP A 532 -6.94 17.74 8.85
CA ASP A 532 -5.52 17.66 9.20
C ASP A 532 -5.29 17.90 10.70
N ASP A 533 -4.03 17.85 11.16
CA ASP A 533 -3.68 18.11 12.56
C ASP A 533 -4.03 19.53 13.07
N THR A 534 -4.32 20.48 12.17
CA THR A 534 -4.75 21.83 12.56
C THR A 534 -6.22 21.84 13.00
N ASN A 535 -7.07 20.98 12.42
CA ASN A 535 -8.52 21.00 12.66
C ASN A 535 -9.12 19.70 13.25
N ALA A 536 -8.40 18.58 13.22
CA ALA A 536 -8.79 17.29 13.78
C ALA A 536 -7.73 16.75 14.75
N TRP A 537 -8.03 15.64 15.42
CA TRP A 537 -7.01 14.73 15.95
C TRP A 537 -6.98 13.49 15.05
N LEU A 538 -5.84 13.24 14.41
CA LEU A 538 -5.70 12.12 13.48
C LEU A 538 -5.23 10.85 14.21
N VAL A 539 -6.00 9.78 14.05
CA VAL A 539 -5.72 8.46 14.62
C VAL A 539 -4.81 7.68 13.68
N ASP A 540 -3.65 7.27 14.17
CA ASP A 540 -2.70 6.45 13.43
C ASP A 540 -3.26 5.04 13.13
N PHE A 541 -2.70 4.34 12.15
CA PHE A 541 -3.29 3.13 11.55
C PHE A 541 -2.24 2.11 11.09
N HIS A 542 -2.64 0.86 10.84
CA HIS A 542 -1.89 -0.13 10.08
C HIS A 542 -2.58 -0.42 8.75
N TYR A 543 -1.82 -0.66 7.68
CA TYR A 543 -2.37 -1.19 6.43
C TYR A 543 -2.80 -2.65 6.61
N ARG A 544 -4.07 -2.94 6.32
CA ARG A 544 -4.62 -4.31 6.30
C ARG A 544 -5.19 -4.63 4.93
N ARG A 545 -5.11 -5.89 4.50
CA ARG A 545 -5.83 -6.36 3.30
C ARG A 545 -7.33 -6.11 3.45
N ALA A 546 -7.98 -5.59 2.42
CA ALA A 546 -9.43 -5.41 2.41
C ALA A 546 -10.13 -6.79 2.35
N PRO A 547 -10.97 -7.17 3.34
CA PRO A 547 -11.59 -8.50 3.41
C PRO A 547 -12.88 -8.57 2.56
N VAL A 548 -12.89 -7.97 1.37
CA VAL A 548 -14.11 -7.71 0.59
C VAL A 548 -14.18 -8.63 -0.64
N PRO A 549 -15.15 -9.57 -0.70
CA PRO A 549 -15.36 -10.42 -1.87
C PRO A 549 -15.54 -9.58 -3.15
N GLY A 550 -14.78 -9.91 -4.19
CA GLY A 550 -14.82 -9.19 -5.48
C GLY A 550 -13.87 -7.98 -5.58
N THR A 551 -13.17 -7.60 -4.52
CA THR A 551 -12.03 -6.65 -4.63
C THR A 551 -10.75 -7.37 -5.10
N PRO A 552 -9.79 -6.68 -5.74
CA PRO A 552 -8.52 -7.29 -6.12
C PRO A 552 -7.76 -7.84 -4.90
N ALA A 553 -7.04 -8.95 -5.08
CA ALA A 553 -6.31 -9.62 -4.00
C ALA A 553 -5.28 -8.71 -3.26
N MET A 554 -4.82 -7.64 -3.92
CA MET A 554 -3.83 -6.67 -3.42
C MET A 554 -4.48 -5.30 -3.18
N CYS A 555 -5.59 -5.31 -2.45
CA CYS A 555 -6.36 -4.14 -2.05
C CYS A 555 -6.18 -3.90 -0.53
N VAL A 556 -5.93 -2.65 -0.11
CA VAL A 556 -5.67 -2.31 1.30
C VAL A 556 -6.62 -1.25 1.84
N LEU A 557 -6.82 -1.30 3.15
CA LEU A 557 -7.53 -0.33 3.97
C LEU A 557 -6.69 0.06 5.19
N ALA A 558 -7.08 1.11 5.91
CA ALA A 558 -6.41 1.57 7.12
C ALA A 558 -7.14 1.02 8.36
N ASP A 559 -6.48 0.21 9.18
CA ASP A 559 -6.99 -0.24 10.47
C ASP A 559 -6.46 0.66 11.59
N PRO A 560 -7.28 1.49 12.27
CA PRO A 560 -6.79 2.41 13.27
C PRO A 560 -6.16 1.69 14.48
N ILE A 561 -5.08 2.25 15.01
CA ILE A 561 -4.33 1.71 16.13
C ILE A 561 -5.02 2.11 17.43
N ALA A 562 -5.42 1.13 18.24
CA ALA A 562 -6.08 1.34 19.54
C ALA A 562 -5.37 2.40 20.40
N GLY A 563 -4.07 2.22 20.66
CA GLY A 563 -3.28 3.17 21.45
C GLY A 563 -3.17 4.58 20.85
N SER A 564 -3.40 4.75 19.54
CA SER A 564 -3.50 6.09 18.94
C SER A 564 -4.89 6.70 19.15
N LEU A 565 -5.96 5.90 19.03
CA LEU A 565 -7.32 6.31 19.35
C LEU A 565 -7.46 6.69 20.83
N ASP A 566 -6.87 5.91 21.73
CA ASP A 566 -6.82 6.16 23.17
C ASP A 566 -6.24 7.55 23.47
N ASN A 567 -5.07 7.84 22.87
CA ASN A 567 -4.40 9.12 22.98
C ASN A 567 -5.24 10.28 22.39
N CYS A 568 -5.93 10.06 21.27
CA CYS A 568 -6.82 11.07 20.68
C CYS A 568 -8.04 11.36 21.56
N LEU A 569 -8.71 10.33 22.08
CA LEU A 569 -9.84 10.45 23.01
C LEU A 569 -9.43 11.25 24.26
N TRP A 570 -8.31 10.87 24.88
CA TRP A 570 -7.79 11.55 26.07
C TRP A 570 -7.38 13.01 25.79
N SER A 571 -6.74 13.26 24.64
CA SER A 571 -6.31 14.60 24.24
C SER A 571 -7.52 15.51 23.98
N ALA A 572 -8.53 15.03 23.25
CA ALA A 572 -9.72 15.82 22.93
C ALA A 572 -10.60 16.10 24.17
N TYR A 573 -10.65 15.16 25.14
CA TYR A 573 -11.27 15.37 26.45
C TYR A 573 -10.57 16.48 27.25
N ARG A 574 -9.24 16.40 27.35
CA ARG A 574 -8.42 17.35 28.14
C ARG A 574 -8.13 18.69 27.44
N ALA A 575 -8.34 18.79 26.13
CA ALA A 575 -8.21 20.03 25.37
C ALA A 575 -9.01 21.17 26.01
N MET A 576 -8.54 22.41 25.85
CA MET A 576 -9.29 23.55 26.34
C MET A 576 -10.55 23.77 25.49
N PRO A 577 -11.68 24.26 26.04
CA PRO A 577 -12.87 24.57 25.23
C PRO A 577 -12.62 25.56 24.08
N ALA A 578 -11.60 26.43 24.20
CA ALA A 578 -11.16 27.30 23.12
C ALA A 578 -10.43 26.55 21.99
N GLU A 579 -9.62 25.56 22.33
CA GLU A 579 -8.90 24.69 21.37
C GLU A 579 -9.88 23.81 20.59
N ARG A 580 -10.84 23.18 21.29
CA ARG A 580 -11.96 22.45 20.67
C ARG A 580 -12.71 23.31 19.65
N ARG A 581 -13.09 24.54 20.04
CA ARG A 581 -13.78 25.48 19.14
C ARG A 581 -12.92 25.92 17.95
N GLU A 582 -11.62 26.16 18.14
CA GLU A 582 -10.75 26.59 17.03
C GLU A 582 -10.54 25.45 16.03
N LYS A 583 -10.34 24.21 16.50
CA LYS A 583 -10.29 23.02 15.63
C LYS A 583 -11.56 22.89 14.79
N ALA A 584 -12.73 22.99 15.41
CA ALA A 584 -14.01 22.96 14.71
C ALA A 584 -14.16 24.11 13.70
N ALA A 585 -13.81 25.34 14.10
CA ALA A 585 -13.89 26.52 13.25
C ALA A 585 -12.92 26.44 12.06
N ALA A 586 -11.73 25.87 12.23
CA ALA A 586 -10.77 25.64 11.16
C ALA A 586 -11.31 24.64 10.11
N GLY A 587 -11.91 23.53 10.55
CA GLY A 587 -12.59 22.58 9.66
C GLY A 587 -13.75 23.22 8.90
N ARG A 588 -14.64 23.94 9.62
CA ARG A 588 -15.77 24.68 9.03
C ARG A 588 -15.32 25.71 7.99
N ARG A 589 -14.26 26.48 8.26
CA ARG A 589 -13.71 27.46 7.31
C ARG A 589 -13.20 26.78 6.03
N ARG A 590 -12.51 25.64 6.14
CA ARG A 590 -12.02 24.89 4.96
C ARG A 590 -13.15 24.30 4.13
N LEU A 591 -14.16 23.71 4.77
CA LEU A 591 -15.33 23.15 4.07
C LEU A 591 -16.08 24.23 3.28
N LEU A 592 -16.40 25.36 3.92
CA LEU A 592 -17.16 26.45 3.26
C LEU A 592 -16.35 27.24 2.23
N ALA A 593 -15.02 27.08 2.19
CA ALA A 593 -14.16 27.72 1.18
C ALA A 593 -13.95 26.88 -0.08
N HIS A 594 -14.10 25.54 -0.01
CA HIS A 594 -13.66 24.64 -1.09
C HIS A 594 -14.58 23.44 -1.36
N PHE A 595 -15.54 23.13 -0.48
CA PHE A 595 -16.42 21.96 -0.54
C PHE A 595 -17.90 22.37 -0.63
N THR A 596 -18.19 23.44 -1.35
CA THR A 596 -19.58 23.80 -1.70
C THR A 596 -20.00 23.17 -3.03
N TRP A 597 -21.30 23.06 -3.28
CA TRP A 597 -21.81 22.61 -4.59
C TRP A 597 -21.42 23.56 -5.74
N LYS A 598 -21.23 24.86 -5.45
CA LYS A 598 -20.66 25.83 -6.40
C LYS A 598 -19.25 25.40 -6.81
N ASP A 599 -18.38 25.09 -5.84
CA ASP A 599 -16.98 24.74 -6.12
C ASP A 599 -16.88 23.43 -6.93
N ALA A 600 -17.75 22.46 -6.62
CA ALA A 600 -17.87 21.23 -7.39
C ALA A 600 -18.32 21.50 -8.84
N ALA A 601 -19.34 22.34 -9.06
CA ALA A 601 -19.78 22.71 -10.41
C ALA A 601 -18.68 23.44 -11.22
N ILE A 602 -17.90 24.33 -10.58
CA ILE A 602 -16.78 25.03 -11.22
C ILE A 602 -15.67 24.04 -11.61
N ARG A 603 -15.24 23.16 -10.71
CA ARG A 603 -14.22 22.14 -11.02
C ARG A 603 -14.68 21.15 -12.09
N LEU A 604 -15.97 20.81 -12.11
CA LEU A 604 -16.58 19.99 -13.17
C LEU A 604 -16.52 20.70 -14.54
N ALA A 605 -16.71 22.02 -14.59
CA ALA A 605 -16.56 22.80 -15.82
C ALA A 605 -15.13 22.80 -16.37
N SER A 606 -14.12 22.92 -15.50
CA SER A 606 -12.71 22.81 -15.89
C SER A 606 -12.41 21.42 -16.50
N LEU A 607 -12.91 20.34 -15.88
CA LEU A 607 -12.77 18.98 -16.41
C LEU A 607 -13.52 18.79 -17.74
N GLY A 608 -14.74 19.31 -17.85
CA GLY A 608 -15.53 19.27 -19.09
C GLY A 608 -14.84 19.98 -20.26
N GLY A 609 -14.25 21.15 -20.00
CA GLY A 609 -13.40 21.86 -20.96
C GLY A 609 -12.19 21.02 -21.39
N ALA A 610 -11.45 20.44 -20.44
CA ALA A 610 -10.29 19.60 -20.74
C ALA A 610 -10.66 18.36 -21.58
N VAL A 611 -11.80 17.71 -21.32
CA VAL A 611 -12.27 16.55 -22.10
C VAL A 611 -12.72 16.94 -23.50
N ARG A 612 -13.37 18.10 -23.69
CA ARG A 612 -13.71 18.64 -25.00
C ARG A 612 -12.45 18.96 -25.83
N ASP A 613 -11.49 19.66 -25.22
CA ASP A 613 -10.34 20.23 -25.92
C ASP A 613 -9.22 19.20 -26.16
N GLY A 614 -9.01 18.27 -25.22
CA GLY A 614 -7.98 17.23 -25.27
C GLY A 614 -8.12 16.17 -26.38
N LEU A 615 -9.20 16.24 -27.17
CA LEU A 615 -9.45 15.34 -28.32
C LEU A 615 -9.14 15.96 -29.69
N VAL A 616 -8.74 17.23 -29.74
CA VAL A 616 -8.28 17.89 -30.97
C VAL A 616 -6.77 17.69 -31.22
N GLY A 617 -5.99 17.44 -30.17
CA GLY A 617 -4.56 17.13 -30.23
C GLY A 617 -4.25 15.73 -29.69
N GLY A 618 -3.99 14.76 -30.58
CA GLY A 618 -3.56 13.43 -30.16
C GLY A 618 -2.21 13.50 -29.42
N THR A 619 -2.20 13.21 -28.11
CA THR A 619 -0.99 13.25 -27.29
C THR A 619 0.05 12.26 -27.83
N GLY A 620 1.30 12.72 -28.00
CA GLY A 620 2.40 11.87 -28.47
C GLY A 620 2.72 10.69 -27.53
N PRO A 621 3.55 9.73 -27.99
CA PRO A 621 4.08 8.69 -27.12
C PRO A 621 4.92 9.29 -25.99
N VAL A 622 4.66 8.86 -24.76
CA VAL A 622 5.44 9.23 -23.58
C VAL A 622 6.75 8.44 -23.59
N ARG A 623 7.87 9.12 -23.36
CA ARG A 623 9.21 8.53 -23.32
C ARG A 623 9.61 8.29 -21.87
N MET A 624 9.76 7.02 -21.54
CA MET A 624 10.18 6.55 -20.23
C MET A 624 11.65 6.14 -20.29
N ALA A 625 12.46 6.55 -19.31
CA ALA A 625 13.75 5.93 -19.05
C ALA A 625 13.62 4.91 -17.92
N TRP A 626 14.24 3.75 -18.08
CA TRP A 626 14.14 2.64 -17.14
C TRP A 626 15.54 2.30 -16.62
N ILE A 627 15.87 2.78 -15.42
CA ILE A 627 17.16 2.60 -14.76
C ILE A 627 17.14 1.25 -14.03
N THR A 628 17.86 0.27 -14.57
CA THR A 628 17.82 -1.12 -14.09
C THR A 628 19.08 -1.91 -14.47
N THR A 629 19.33 -3.03 -13.81
CA THR A 629 20.21 -4.07 -14.36
C THR A 629 19.54 -4.69 -15.59
N TRP A 630 20.29 -4.92 -16.67
CA TRP A 630 19.72 -5.36 -17.94
C TRP A 630 20.63 -6.35 -18.66
N ASN A 631 20.04 -7.42 -19.21
CA ASN A 631 20.75 -8.37 -20.08
C ASN A 631 21.97 -8.98 -19.35
N GLU A 632 21.73 -9.41 -18.10
CA GLU A 632 22.70 -10.02 -17.20
C GLU A 632 22.04 -11.03 -16.24
N LYS A 633 22.84 -11.85 -15.55
CA LYS A 633 22.37 -12.86 -14.58
C LYS A 633 21.89 -12.22 -13.26
N CYS A 634 20.80 -11.46 -13.30
CA CYS A 634 20.23 -10.73 -12.17
C CYS A 634 18.70 -10.86 -12.15
N GLY A 635 18.10 -11.09 -10.97
CA GLY A 635 16.64 -11.18 -10.84
C GLY A 635 15.90 -9.89 -11.22
N ILE A 636 16.50 -8.73 -10.96
CA ILE A 636 15.92 -7.42 -11.31
C ILE A 636 15.98 -7.16 -12.84
N ALA A 637 16.96 -7.75 -13.54
CA ALA A 637 17.00 -7.73 -15.00
C ALA A 637 15.83 -8.53 -15.59
N THR A 638 15.66 -9.78 -15.15
CA THR A 638 14.52 -10.64 -15.55
C THR A 638 13.17 -10.01 -15.21
N TYR A 639 13.03 -9.40 -14.03
CA TYR A 639 11.84 -8.64 -13.63
C TYR A 639 11.54 -7.48 -14.60
N SER A 640 12.55 -6.68 -14.92
CA SER A 640 12.43 -5.56 -15.86
C SER A 640 12.08 -6.03 -17.27
N GLU A 641 12.73 -7.09 -17.76
CA GLU A 641 12.47 -7.70 -19.06
C GLU A 641 10.99 -8.14 -19.18
N HIS A 642 10.43 -8.77 -18.14
CA HIS A 642 9.02 -9.17 -18.13
C HIS A 642 8.04 -7.99 -18.08
N LEU A 643 8.29 -6.95 -17.28
CA LEU A 643 7.42 -5.76 -17.23
C LEU A 643 7.43 -4.99 -18.57
N LEU A 644 8.61 -4.85 -19.17
CA LEU A 644 8.76 -4.11 -20.42
C LEU A 644 8.20 -4.85 -21.64
N ALA A 645 8.02 -6.18 -21.58
CA ALA A 645 7.55 -7.00 -22.69
C ALA A 645 6.18 -6.58 -23.27
N ALA A 646 5.30 -5.99 -22.47
CA ALA A 646 3.99 -5.49 -22.91
C ALA A 646 3.97 -4.00 -23.30
N ILE A 647 5.08 -3.28 -23.12
CA ILE A 647 5.18 -1.84 -23.38
C ILE A 647 5.80 -1.63 -24.77
N PRO A 648 5.26 -0.73 -25.63
CA PRO A 648 5.87 -0.46 -26.93
C PRO A 648 7.31 0.03 -26.80
N SER A 649 8.27 -0.67 -27.41
CA SER A 649 9.72 -0.38 -27.25
C SER A 649 10.14 1.04 -27.65
N LYS A 650 9.38 1.71 -28.51
CA LYS A 650 9.56 3.13 -28.88
C LYS A 650 9.24 4.13 -27.76
N GLU A 651 8.57 3.68 -26.69
CA GLU A 651 8.20 4.49 -25.51
C GLU A 651 9.20 4.29 -24.35
N VAL A 652 10.17 3.37 -24.47
CA VAL A 652 11.08 3.01 -23.37
C VAL A 652 12.53 3.03 -23.82
N TYR A 653 13.34 3.80 -23.10
CA TYR A 653 14.80 3.74 -23.11
C TYR A 653 15.28 2.99 -21.88
N ILE A 654 16.16 2.02 -22.07
CA ILE A 654 16.74 1.23 -20.97
C ILE A 654 18.08 1.85 -20.59
N PHE A 655 18.24 2.27 -19.35
CA PHE A 655 19.48 2.80 -18.81
C PHE A 655 20.13 1.72 -17.95
N ALA A 656 21.21 1.13 -18.49
CA ALA A 656 21.83 -0.08 -17.97
C ALA A 656 23.27 0.17 -17.45
N PRO A 657 23.82 -0.72 -16.61
CA PRO A 657 25.20 -0.63 -16.15
C PRO A 657 26.23 -0.75 -17.28
N ARG A 658 27.34 -0.03 -17.13
CA ARG A 658 28.58 -0.12 -17.93
C ARG A 658 29.30 -1.47 -17.68
N LYS A 659 28.75 -2.52 -18.27
CA LYS A 659 29.17 -3.91 -18.14
C LYS A 659 28.89 -4.65 -19.46
N GLU A 660 29.66 -5.69 -19.75
CA GLU A 660 29.44 -6.53 -20.93
C GLU A 660 28.07 -7.24 -20.84
N PRO A 661 27.21 -7.15 -21.88
CA PRO A 661 25.93 -7.84 -21.92
C PRO A 661 26.06 -9.35 -22.16
N LEU A 662 25.00 -10.12 -21.90
CA LEU A 662 24.95 -11.54 -22.28
C LEU A 662 24.70 -11.73 -23.79
N VAL A 663 23.92 -10.86 -24.42
CA VAL A 663 23.66 -10.80 -25.88
C VAL A 663 23.72 -9.36 -26.39
N PRO A 664 23.90 -9.06 -27.69
CA PRO A 664 23.91 -7.69 -28.18
C PRO A 664 22.64 -6.90 -27.79
N ASP A 665 22.80 -5.73 -27.18
CA ASP A 665 21.69 -4.89 -26.73
C ASP A 665 20.88 -4.28 -27.89
N GLY A 666 19.61 -3.96 -27.61
CA GLY A 666 18.72 -3.27 -28.55
C GLY A 666 19.04 -1.77 -28.72
N PRO A 667 18.53 -1.12 -29.79
CA PRO A 667 18.84 0.28 -30.12
C PRO A 667 18.29 1.31 -29.12
N ASN A 668 17.43 0.90 -28.19
CA ASN A 668 16.87 1.71 -27.12
C ASN A 668 17.59 1.50 -25.76
N CYS A 669 18.69 0.73 -25.72
CA CYS A 669 19.48 0.50 -24.52
C CYS A 669 20.74 1.39 -24.51
N LEU A 670 20.95 2.12 -23.41
CA LEU A 670 22.13 2.95 -23.15
C LEU A 670 22.84 2.44 -21.90
N ARG A 671 24.11 2.03 -22.03
CA ARG A 671 24.95 1.63 -20.88
C ARG A 671 25.65 2.84 -20.28
N ASN A 672 24.93 3.64 -19.49
CA ASN A 672 25.35 4.98 -19.07
C ASN A 672 25.75 5.14 -17.58
N TRP A 673 25.40 4.21 -16.69
CA TRP A 673 25.73 4.28 -15.25
C TRP A 673 26.56 3.08 -14.74
N THR A 674 27.00 3.10 -13.48
CA THR A 674 27.82 2.04 -12.85
C THR A 674 27.20 1.52 -11.56
N VAL A 675 27.22 0.20 -11.34
CA VAL A 675 26.76 -0.46 -10.09
C VAL A 675 27.87 -0.36 -9.04
N GLU A 676 27.81 0.66 -8.18
CA GLU A 676 28.73 0.86 -7.06
C GLU A 676 28.16 1.82 -6.00
N LYS A 677 28.84 1.91 -4.85
CA LYS A 677 28.46 2.79 -3.73
C LYS A 677 29.26 4.10 -3.67
N VAL A 678 30.24 4.30 -4.56
CA VAL A 678 31.08 5.52 -4.59
C VAL A 678 30.56 6.53 -5.60
N ARG A 679 30.47 6.17 -6.90
CA ARG A 679 29.87 7.03 -7.94
C ARG A 679 29.17 6.23 -9.04
N ASN A 680 27.86 6.41 -9.21
CA ASN A 680 27.08 5.78 -10.28
C ASN A 680 27.23 6.50 -11.63
N GLY A 681 27.50 7.81 -11.64
CA GLY A 681 27.57 8.63 -12.84
C GLY A 681 26.20 9.19 -13.26
N PHE A 682 25.35 9.54 -12.28
CA PHE A 682 24.02 10.09 -12.55
C PHE A 682 24.03 11.50 -13.15
N ASP A 683 25.17 12.20 -13.10
CA ASP A 683 25.42 13.41 -13.88
C ASP A 683 25.24 13.16 -15.39
N GLN A 684 25.89 12.12 -15.93
CA GLN A 684 25.72 11.72 -17.34
C GLN A 684 24.31 11.19 -17.63
N VAL A 685 23.69 10.48 -16.68
CA VAL A 685 22.31 9.98 -16.85
C VAL A 685 21.32 11.14 -16.95
N LEU A 686 21.50 12.21 -16.17
CA LEU A 686 20.66 13.40 -16.18
C LEU A 686 20.81 14.21 -17.49
N ASP A 687 21.99 14.20 -18.10
CA ASP A 687 22.21 14.73 -19.45
C ASP A 687 21.50 13.88 -20.52
N ASP A 688 21.55 12.54 -20.39
CA ASP A 688 20.83 11.62 -21.30
C ASP A 688 19.30 11.76 -21.17
N VAL A 689 18.77 11.95 -19.94
CA VAL A 689 17.36 12.28 -19.66
C VAL A 689 16.94 13.52 -20.45
N ALA A 690 17.74 14.58 -20.45
CA ALA A 690 17.45 15.80 -21.17
C ALA A 690 17.59 15.63 -22.70
N ALA A 691 18.64 14.97 -23.16
CA ALA A 691 18.94 14.78 -24.58
C ALA A 691 17.91 13.89 -25.30
N LEU A 692 17.40 12.86 -24.64
CA LEU A 692 16.29 12.02 -25.13
C LEU A 692 14.92 12.67 -24.87
N SER A 693 14.89 13.73 -24.05
CA SER A 693 13.71 14.42 -23.54
C SER A 693 12.70 13.45 -22.92
N ILE A 694 13.19 12.71 -21.93
CA ILE A 694 12.43 11.74 -21.15
C ILE A 694 11.38 12.46 -20.30
N ASP A 695 10.14 11.96 -20.34
CA ASP A 695 9.01 12.52 -19.61
C ASP A 695 8.85 11.85 -18.22
N ALA A 696 9.28 10.59 -18.09
CA ALA A 696 9.26 9.85 -16.83
C ALA A 696 10.46 8.90 -16.65
N VAL A 697 10.95 8.75 -15.42
CA VAL A 697 12.04 7.82 -15.06
C VAL A 697 11.48 6.76 -14.11
N VAL A 698 11.72 5.48 -14.41
CA VAL A 698 11.45 4.33 -13.53
C VAL A 698 12.79 3.80 -13.01
N ILE A 699 12.96 3.76 -11.70
CA ILE A 699 14.19 3.33 -11.02
C ILE A 699 13.95 1.99 -10.32
N GLN A 700 14.67 0.95 -10.73
CA GLN A 700 14.60 -0.37 -10.12
C GLN A 700 15.63 -0.46 -8.98
N PHE A 701 15.18 -0.21 -7.75
CA PHE A 701 16.05 0.00 -6.59
C PHE A 701 16.51 -1.29 -5.92
N ASN A 702 17.81 -1.35 -5.64
CA ASN A 702 18.39 -2.24 -4.64
C ASN A 702 19.54 -1.51 -3.92
N TYR A 703 19.67 -1.71 -2.61
CA TYR A 703 20.74 -1.13 -1.78
C TYR A 703 22.16 -1.32 -2.34
N GLY A 704 22.43 -2.44 -3.03
CA GLY A 704 23.75 -2.72 -3.61
C GLY A 704 24.07 -1.93 -4.89
N PHE A 705 23.08 -1.30 -5.53
CA PHE A 705 23.26 -0.70 -6.86
C PHE A 705 23.72 0.75 -6.84
N PHE A 706 23.22 1.55 -5.88
CA PHE A 706 23.28 3.00 -5.95
C PHE A 706 24.01 3.61 -4.75
N ASN A 707 24.82 4.64 -4.97
CA ASN A 707 25.13 5.64 -3.97
C ASN A 707 23.83 6.41 -3.66
N HIS A 708 23.34 6.31 -2.42
CA HIS A 708 22.07 6.89 -2.01
C HIS A 708 22.06 8.42 -2.11
N PHE A 709 23.18 9.08 -1.80
CA PHE A 709 23.27 10.54 -1.90
C PHE A 709 23.22 11.01 -3.36
N GLU A 710 23.95 10.33 -4.26
CA GLU A 710 23.92 10.64 -5.70
C GLU A 710 22.53 10.33 -6.30
N LEU A 711 21.87 9.27 -5.83
CA LEU A 711 20.50 8.94 -6.19
C LEU A 711 19.49 9.98 -5.68
N ASN A 712 19.69 10.52 -4.47
CA ASN A 712 18.87 11.61 -3.92
C ASN A 712 18.90 12.83 -4.85
N ASP A 713 20.12 13.32 -5.13
CA ASP A 713 20.36 14.49 -5.97
C ASP A 713 19.83 14.29 -7.40
N PHE A 714 19.95 13.08 -7.94
CA PHE A 714 19.39 12.72 -9.24
C PHE A 714 17.86 12.76 -9.27
N ILE A 715 17.18 12.21 -8.25
CA ILE A 715 15.72 12.19 -8.17
C ILE A 715 15.18 13.61 -7.99
N GLU A 716 15.79 14.41 -7.10
CA GLU A 716 15.44 15.82 -6.90
C GLU A 716 15.64 16.62 -8.19
N SER A 717 16.78 16.43 -8.88
CA SER A 717 17.07 17.08 -10.16
C SER A 717 16.12 16.68 -11.30
N CYS A 718 15.62 15.44 -11.32
CA CYS A 718 14.59 15.02 -12.27
C CYS A 718 13.25 15.71 -11.98
N ALA A 719 12.81 15.69 -10.71
CA ALA A 719 11.54 16.28 -10.29
C ALA A 719 11.51 17.80 -10.52
N ASP A 720 12.60 18.51 -10.19
CA ASP A 720 12.71 19.96 -10.37
C ASP A 720 12.77 20.39 -11.86
N ARG A 721 13.06 19.43 -12.77
CA ARG A 721 12.96 19.61 -14.23
C ARG A 721 11.59 19.21 -14.81
N GLY A 722 10.65 18.77 -13.97
CA GLY A 722 9.32 18.29 -14.39
C GLY A 722 9.30 16.85 -14.92
N VAL A 723 10.37 16.07 -14.72
CA VAL A 723 10.42 14.66 -15.12
C VAL A 723 9.79 13.81 -14.02
N THR A 724 8.78 13.00 -14.36
CA THR A 724 8.05 12.18 -13.37
C THR A 724 8.92 11.01 -12.90
N VAL A 725 9.26 10.94 -11.61
CA VAL A 725 10.06 9.83 -11.07
C VAL A 725 9.20 8.77 -10.39
N PHE A 726 9.39 7.51 -10.76
CA PHE A 726 8.91 6.31 -10.08
C PHE A 726 10.10 5.53 -9.53
N ILE A 727 10.00 5.02 -8.30
CA ILE A 727 11.03 4.15 -7.72
C ILE A 727 10.40 2.85 -7.20
N ASP A 728 11.02 1.73 -7.56
CA ASP A 728 10.53 0.38 -7.28
C ASP A 728 11.46 -0.32 -6.29
N LEU A 729 10.98 -0.50 -5.05
CA LEU A 729 11.81 -0.92 -3.92
C LEU A 729 11.77 -2.45 -3.75
N HIS A 730 12.74 -3.14 -4.36
CA HIS A 730 12.91 -4.60 -4.23
C HIS A 730 13.32 -5.06 -2.82
N SER A 731 13.67 -4.12 -1.95
CA SER A 731 13.90 -4.29 -0.53
C SER A 731 13.66 -2.96 0.19
N THR A 732 13.01 -3.01 1.35
CA THR A 732 12.81 -1.86 2.24
C THR A 732 13.34 -2.11 3.66
N ILE A 733 14.11 -3.19 3.84
CA ILE A 733 14.79 -3.51 5.11
C ILE A 733 16.25 -3.12 4.94
N ASP A 734 16.68 -2.10 5.68
CA ASP A 734 18.08 -1.64 5.66
C ASP A 734 19.01 -2.81 6.01
N PRO A 735 19.97 -3.18 5.13
CA PRO A 735 20.79 -4.39 5.31
C PRO A 735 21.82 -4.28 6.43
N TYR A 736 22.13 -3.07 6.89
CA TYR A 736 23.16 -2.80 7.90
C TYR A 736 22.70 -1.72 8.88
N ASP A 737 22.61 -2.07 10.16
CA ASP A 737 22.40 -1.10 11.23
C ASP A 737 23.61 -0.15 11.34
N GLY A 738 23.33 1.15 11.50
CA GLY A 738 24.34 2.17 11.78
C GLY A 738 25.13 2.70 10.58
N MET A 739 24.98 2.13 9.38
CA MET A 739 25.80 2.48 8.22
C MET A 739 25.10 3.48 7.28
N ASP A 740 25.73 4.63 7.05
CA ASP A 740 25.31 5.61 6.04
C ASP A 740 25.50 5.04 4.62
N ASN A 741 24.76 5.57 3.64
CA ASN A 741 24.69 5.07 2.27
C ASN A 741 24.15 3.63 2.17
N PHE A 742 23.42 3.15 3.17
CA PHE A 742 22.77 1.82 3.17
C PHE A 742 21.37 1.85 3.79
N ARG A 743 20.75 3.02 3.90
CA ARG A 743 19.43 3.23 4.48
C ARG A 743 18.49 3.98 3.54
N LEU A 744 17.20 3.71 3.61
CA LEU A 744 16.20 4.54 2.90
C LEU A 744 16.18 6.00 3.39
N SER A 745 16.53 6.23 4.66
CA SER A 745 16.62 7.58 5.23
C SER A 745 17.74 8.44 4.63
N ASP A 746 18.78 7.83 4.04
CA ASP A 746 19.91 8.56 3.41
C ASP A 746 19.47 9.38 2.18
N PHE A 747 18.34 9.02 1.56
CA PHE A 747 17.81 9.64 0.34
C PHE A 747 16.32 9.98 0.44
N ILE A 748 15.87 10.30 1.66
CA ILE A 748 14.47 10.60 1.97
C ILE A 748 13.93 11.85 1.27
N GLY A 749 14.80 12.78 0.85
CA GLY A 749 14.43 13.96 0.06
C GLY A 749 13.94 13.56 -1.34
N GLY A 750 14.76 12.78 -2.05
CA GLY A 750 14.41 12.15 -3.31
C GLY A 750 13.17 11.26 -3.20
N LEU A 751 13.08 10.40 -2.17
CA LEU A 751 11.90 9.56 -1.95
C LEU A 751 10.61 10.37 -1.81
N ARG A 752 10.63 11.55 -1.17
CA ARG A 752 9.46 12.45 -1.10
C ARG A 752 9.12 13.12 -2.45
N LYS A 753 10.11 13.32 -3.32
CA LYS A 753 9.95 13.87 -4.67
C LYS A 753 9.52 12.83 -5.72
N CYS A 754 9.70 11.54 -5.45
CA CYS A 754 9.14 10.47 -6.29
C CYS A 754 7.61 10.60 -6.39
N ARG A 755 7.06 10.57 -7.61
CA ARG A 755 5.61 10.61 -7.84
C ARG A 755 4.95 9.35 -7.27
N ARG A 756 5.59 8.18 -7.42
CA ARG A 756 5.25 6.98 -6.67
C ARG A 756 6.47 6.19 -6.20
N ILE A 757 6.35 5.64 -5.01
CA ILE A 757 7.19 4.60 -4.44
C ILE A 757 6.40 3.29 -4.54
N LEU A 758 6.90 2.35 -5.34
CA LEU A 758 6.30 1.05 -5.57
C LEU A 758 6.81 0.10 -4.48
N ALA A 759 5.88 -0.48 -3.73
CA ALA A 759 6.10 -1.38 -2.61
C ALA A 759 5.37 -2.70 -2.86
N HIS A 760 6.01 -3.85 -2.61
CA HIS A 760 5.44 -5.15 -2.99
C HIS A 760 4.55 -5.78 -1.90
N THR A 761 4.75 -5.43 -0.63
CA THR A 761 4.02 -6.00 0.52
C THR A 761 3.45 -4.95 1.46
N LEU A 762 2.51 -5.34 2.33
CA LEU A 762 2.04 -4.50 3.43
C LEU A 762 3.20 -4.10 4.36
N GLY A 763 4.13 -5.01 4.64
CA GLY A 763 5.29 -4.73 5.48
C GLY A 763 6.21 -3.66 4.89
N ASP A 764 6.32 -3.57 3.57
CA ASP A 764 7.03 -2.47 2.91
C ASP A 764 6.31 -1.13 3.11
N MET A 765 4.98 -1.12 2.97
CA MET A 765 4.18 0.09 3.20
C MET A 765 4.25 0.59 4.65
N GLU A 766 4.21 -0.33 5.63
CA GLU A 766 4.41 0.01 7.05
C GLU A 766 5.80 0.63 7.30
N ARG A 767 6.87 0.05 6.73
CA ARG A 767 8.23 0.60 6.87
C ARG A 767 8.39 1.96 6.19
N LEU A 768 7.79 2.17 5.02
CA LEU A 768 7.79 3.48 4.35
C LEU A 768 7.03 4.52 5.17
N LYS A 769 5.89 4.11 5.76
CA LYS A 769 5.11 4.96 6.64
C LYS A 769 5.88 5.43 7.87
N THR A 770 6.74 4.61 8.50
CA THR A 770 7.57 5.07 9.62
C THR A 770 8.61 6.14 9.23
N LEU A 771 8.93 6.28 7.93
CA LEU A 771 9.75 7.36 7.38
C LEU A 771 8.95 8.62 7.00
N GLY A 772 7.64 8.61 7.25
CA GLY A 772 6.70 9.66 6.85
C GLY A 772 6.31 9.62 5.37
N LEU A 773 6.43 8.46 4.71
CA LEU A 773 6.03 8.26 3.31
C LEU A 773 4.68 7.52 3.28
N VAL A 774 3.62 8.22 2.90
CA VAL A 774 2.25 7.69 2.82
C VAL A 774 1.62 8.07 1.48
N ASP A 775 1.56 9.38 1.18
CA ASP A 775 0.81 9.92 0.04
C ASP A 775 1.34 9.49 -1.34
N ASN A 776 2.64 9.19 -1.44
CA ASN A 776 3.26 8.71 -2.67
C ASN A 776 3.54 7.19 -2.67
N VAL A 777 3.15 6.45 -1.64
CA VAL A 777 3.34 4.98 -1.59
C VAL A 777 2.22 4.27 -2.36
N LEU A 778 2.59 3.23 -3.10
CA LEU A 778 1.68 2.36 -3.85
C LEU A 778 2.01 0.89 -3.60
N LEU A 779 1.01 0.10 -3.18
CA LEU A 779 1.09 -1.36 -3.29
C LEU A 779 1.10 -1.76 -4.78
N PHE A 780 2.28 -2.10 -5.27
CA PHE A 780 2.53 -2.57 -6.61
C PHE A 780 3.04 -4.01 -6.52
N PRO A 781 2.17 -5.01 -6.74
CA PRO A 781 2.56 -6.40 -6.55
C PRO A 781 3.64 -6.81 -7.55
N HIS A 782 4.68 -7.47 -7.07
CA HIS A 782 5.70 -8.05 -7.94
C HIS A 782 5.05 -9.07 -8.87
N GLY A 783 5.21 -8.86 -10.17
CA GLY A 783 4.50 -9.63 -11.20
C GLY A 783 4.91 -11.10 -11.31
N ALA A 784 4.11 -11.87 -12.05
CA ALA A 784 4.30 -13.28 -12.37
C ALA A 784 3.95 -13.54 -13.85
N MET A 785 4.46 -14.62 -14.43
CA MET A 785 4.19 -14.95 -15.83
C MET A 785 2.85 -15.66 -15.98
N ASN A 786 1.90 -15.04 -16.68
CA ASN A 786 0.64 -15.70 -17.01
C ASN A 786 0.82 -16.69 -18.19
N LYS A 787 1.48 -17.83 -17.92
CA LYS A 787 1.75 -18.92 -18.88
C LYS A 787 0.88 -20.17 -18.62
N VAL A 788 -0.29 -19.98 -17.98
CA VAL A 788 -1.21 -21.02 -17.45
C VAL A 788 -1.70 -22.03 -18.52
N HIS A 789 -1.51 -21.76 -19.81
CA HIS A 789 -1.81 -22.70 -20.90
C HIS A 789 -0.72 -23.75 -21.20
N LEU A 790 0.42 -23.74 -20.50
CA LEU A 790 1.46 -24.77 -20.65
C LEU A 790 1.11 -26.06 -19.88
N SER A 791 0.17 -26.80 -20.47
CA SER A 791 -0.10 -28.25 -20.36
C SER A 791 -1.10 -28.78 -19.32
N ASP A 792 -2.12 -29.49 -19.83
CA ASP A 792 -2.80 -30.58 -19.14
C ASP A 792 -1.83 -31.77 -18.96
N LEU A 793 -1.00 -31.76 -17.92
CA LEU A 793 -0.11 -32.88 -17.57
C LEU A 793 -0.32 -33.37 -16.13
N HIS A 794 -1.35 -34.19 -15.97
CA HIS A 794 -1.45 -35.21 -14.92
C HIS A 794 -0.71 -36.49 -15.37
N THR A 795 0.60 -36.51 -15.18
CA THR A 795 1.35 -37.76 -15.02
C THR A 795 1.70 -37.88 -13.54
N GLN A 796 0.99 -38.73 -12.80
CA GLN A 796 1.34 -39.03 -11.40
C GLN A 796 2.71 -39.71 -11.38
N ASN A 797 3.76 -38.96 -11.01
CA ASN A 797 5.09 -39.54 -10.87
C ASN A 797 5.08 -40.52 -9.68
N THR A 798 5.75 -41.66 -9.83
CA THR A 798 5.92 -42.63 -8.74
C THR A 798 7.40 -43.02 -8.64
N PRO A 799 8.14 -42.56 -7.60
CA PRO A 799 7.69 -41.67 -6.54
C PRO A 799 7.43 -40.22 -7.03
N PRO A 800 6.72 -39.37 -6.24
CA PRO A 800 6.43 -37.99 -6.61
C PRO A 800 7.69 -37.15 -6.86
N LEU A 801 7.61 -36.20 -7.80
CA LEU A 801 8.68 -35.26 -8.12
C LEU A 801 8.42 -33.90 -7.46
N ILE A 802 9.33 -33.48 -6.60
CA ILE A 802 9.39 -32.13 -6.04
C ILE A 802 10.41 -31.30 -6.84
N ALA A 803 10.20 -29.99 -6.99
CA ALA A 803 11.22 -29.09 -7.52
C ALA A 803 11.55 -27.93 -6.56
N SER A 804 12.77 -27.42 -6.65
CA SER A 804 13.18 -26.13 -6.07
C SER A 804 13.84 -25.27 -7.13
N PHE A 805 13.74 -23.94 -7.01
CA PHE A 805 14.19 -22.99 -8.04
C PHE A 805 14.70 -21.68 -7.42
N GLY A 806 15.57 -20.98 -8.16
CA GLY A 806 16.16 -19.69 -7.79
C GLY A 806 17.62 -19.80 -7.33
N PHE A 807 18.31 -18.67 -7.13
CA PHE A 807 19.73 -18.66 -6.79
C PHE A 807 20.07 -19.48 -5.53
N CYS A 808 21.20 -20.19 -5.58
CA CYS A 808 21.73 -20.99 -4.48
C CYS A 808 22.41 -20.09 -3.43
N LEU A 809 21.63 -19.56 -2.47
CA LEU A 809 22.12 -18.67 -1.42
C LEU A 809 21.76 -19.22 -0.03
N PRO A 810 22.58 -18.98 1.02
CA PRO A 810 22.39 -19.60 2.34
C PRO A 810 21.02 -19.33 2.98
N ASN A 811 20.41 -18.19 2.67
CA ASN A 811 19.13 -17.79 3.26
C ASN A 811 17.91 -18.47 2.59
N LYS A 812 18.12 -19.19 1.48
CA LYS A 812 17.07 -19.85 0.68
C LYS A 812 16.69 -21.24 1.20
N GLY A 813 17.41 -21.77 2.20
CA GLY A 813 17.06 -22.98 2.96
C GLY A 813 17.24 -24.31 2.23
N LEU A 814 18.18 -24.36 1.29
CA LEU A 814 18.36 -25.50 0.39
C LEU A 814 19.01 -26.71 1.07
N VAL A 815 19.80 -26.51 2.11
CA VAL A 815 20.40 -27.60 2.90
C VAL A 815 19.32 -28.28 3.75
N GLU A 816 18.45 -27.50 4.37
CA GLU A 816 17.34 -27.96 5.19
C GLU A 816 16.31 -28.74 4.37
N LEU A 817 16.11 -28.38 3.10
CA LEU A 817 15.32 -29.18 2.16
C LEU A 817 15.94 -30.55 1.87
N VAL A 818 17.26 -30.64 1.68
CA VAL A 818 17.96 -31.94 1.52
C VAL A 818 17.82 -32.78 2.80
N GLU A 819 17.93 -32.16 3.97
CA GLU A 819 17.74 -32.84 5.26
C GLU A 819 16.28 -33.34 5.43
N ALA A 820 15.29 -32.55 5.01
CA ALA A 820 13.88 -32.95 4.99
C ALA A 820 13.61 -34.15 4.07
N VAL A 821 14.26 -34.23 2.91
CA VAL A 821 14.20 -35.39 2.00
C VAL A 821 14.81 -36.63 2.66
N GLY A 822 15.90 -36.47 3.41
CA GLY A 822 16.48 -37.55 4.23
C GLY A 822 15.49 -38.09 5.27
N ILE A 823 14.77 -37.21 5.95
CA ILE A 823 13.71 -37.56 6.91
C ILE A 823 12.56 -38.30 6.22
N LEU A 824 12.11 -37.83 5.05
CA LEU A 824 11.08 -38.48 4.24
C LEU A 824 11.48 -39.90 3.80
N LYS A 825 12.72 -40.08 3.31
CA LYS A 825 13.30 -41.39 2.95
C LYS A 825 13.33 -42.34 4.15
N GLN A 826 13.77 -41.88 5.31
CA GLN A 826 13.78 -42.67 6.56
C GLN A 826 12.38 -43.10 7.02
N ARG A 827 11.36 -42.26 6.79
CA ARG A 827 9.95 -42.55 7.08
C ARG A 827 9.25 -43.40 6.02
N GLY A 828 9.96 -43.84 4.98
CA GLY A 828 9.40 -44.64 3.88
C GLY A 828 8.52 -43.86 2.89
N LYS A 829 8.55 -42.53 2.93
CA LYS A 829 7.87 -41.63 1.98
C LYS A 829 8.87 -41.12 0.93
N THR A 830 9.37 -42.00 0.06
CA THR A 830 10.34 -41.63 -0.98
C THR A 830 9.77 -40.59 -1.95
N VAL A 831 10.58 -39.58 -2.28
CA VAL A 831 10.31 -38.52 -3.26
C VAL A 831 11.56 -38.31 -4.12
N HIS A 832 11.38 -37.92 -5.38
CA HIS A 832 12.47 -37.36 -6.19
C HIS A 832 12.48 -35.84 -6.03
N VAL A 833 13.66 -35.21 -6.06
CA VAL A 833 13.79 -33.74 -5.99
C VAL A 833 14.67 -33.22 -7.12
N ARG A 834 14.17 -32.23 -7.86
CA ARG A 834 14.96 -31.48 -8.84
C ARG A 834 15.26 -30.07 -8.33
N MET A 835 16.52 -29.82 -8.01
CA MET A 835 17.00 -28.53 -7.52
C MET A 835 17.57 -27.73 -8.69
N LEU A 836 16.75 -26.85 -9.29
CA LEU A 836 17.14 -25.91 -10.35
C LEU A 836 17.69 -24.62 -9.73
N ASN A 837 18.79 -24.75 -8.99
CA ASN A 837 19.28 -23.71 -8.10
C ASN A 837 20.64 -23.15 -8.54
N ALA A 838 20.61 -22.12 -9.40
CA ALA A 838 21.79 -21.55 -10.04
C ALA A 838 22.79 -20.93 -9.04
N GLU A 839 24.09 -21.17 -9.26
CA GLU A 839 25.17 -20.52 -8.52
C GLU A 839 25.20 -19.02 -8.86
N HIS A 840 25.10 -18.18 -7.83
CA HIS A 840 25.22 -16.73 -7.96
C HIS A 840 26.71 -16.33 -7.99
N PRO A 841 27.13 -15.29 -8.75
CA PRO A 841 28.54 -14.85 -8.82
C PRO A 841 29.20 -14.40 -7.50
N ALA A 842 28.49 -14.45 -6.37
CA ALA A 842 29.03 -14.10 -5.05
C ALA A 842 29.60 -15.36 -4.37
N GLY A 843 30.82 -15.29 -3.82
CA GLY A 843 31.53 -16.45 -3.28
C GLY A 843 30.80 -17.21 -2.16
N VAL A 844 29.82 -16.60 -1.49
CA VAL A 844 28.93 -17.28 -0.53
C VAL A 844 28.04 -18.35 -1.18
N SER A 845 27.71 -18.21 -2.48
CA SER A 845 26.91 -19.17 -3.24
C SER A 845 27.70 -20.46 -3.51
N ALA A 846 28.96 -20.34 -3.92
CA ALA A 846 29.85 -21.49 -4.13
C ALA A 846 30.06 -22.31 -2.84
N GLN A 847 30.15 -21.63 -1.68
CA GLN A 847 30.19 -22.30 -0.37
C GLN A 847 28.88 -23.04 -0.07
N GLU A 848 27.73 -22.48 -0.43
CA GLU A 848 26.43 -23.10 -0.21
C GLU A 848 26.20 -24.32 -1.12
N VAL A 849 26.58 -24.23 -2.40
CA VAL A 849 26.62 -25.37 -3.34
C VAL A 849 27.41 -26.53 -2.77
N GLN A 850 28.55 -26.26 -2.12
CA GLN A 850 29.37 -27.29 -1.50
C GLN A 850 28.68 -27.95 -0.29
N LYS A 851 28.07 -27.18 0.61
CA LYS A 851 27.29 -27.73 1.75
C LYS A 851 26.13 -28.62 1.29
N ILE A 852 25.43 -28.22 0.23
CA ILE A 852 24.31 -29.00 -0.32
C ILE A 852 24.81 -30.35 -0.84
N ARG A 853 25.94 -30.38 -1.57
CA ARG A 853 26.56 -31.64 -2.02
C ARG A 853 26.99 -32.51 -0.84
N GLU A 854 27.63 -31.94 0.16
CA GLU A 854 28.02 -32.66 1.39
C GLU A 854 26.80 -33.22 2.15
N ALA A 855 25.68 -32.50 2.18
CA ALA A 855 24.44 -32.99 2.78
C ALA A 855 23.81 -34.15 1.98
N ILE A 856 23.82 -34.08 0.64
CA ILE A 856 23.35 -35.14 -0.26
C ILE A 856 24.17 -36.43 -0.05
N ASP A 857 25.50 -36.31 -0.04
CA ASP A 857 26.42 -37.45 0.16
C ASP A 857 26.26 -38.06 1.57
N ARG A 858 26.22 -37.20 2.62
CA ARG A 858 26.08 -37.62 4.03
C ARG A 858 24.77 -38.38 4.30
N LEU A 859 23.70 -38.07 3.56
CA LEU A 859 22.37 -38.66 3.74
C LEU A 859 22.05 -39.78 2.73
N ASP A 860 23.01 -40.14 1.85
CA ASP A 860 22.83 -41.11 0.77
C ASP A 860 21.62 -40.76 -0.13
N LEU A 861 21.57 -39.52 -0.64
CA LEU A 861 20.44 -38.98 -1.43
C LEU A 861 20.75 -38.79 -2.93
N ALA A 862 21.88 -39.31 -3.41
CA ALA A 862 22.35 -39.10 -4.78
C ALA A 862 21.47 -39.78 -5.85
N ALA A 863 20.61 -40.73 -5.48
CA ALA A 863 19.62 -41.34 -6.39
C ALA A 863 18.29 -40.59 -6.40
N GLU A 864 18.02 -39.80 -5.35
CA GLU A 864 16.78 -39.06 -5.15
C GLU A 864 16.85 -37.61 -5.67
N ILE A 865 18.05 -37.00 -5.72
CA ILE A 865 18.23 -35.55 -5.95
C ILE A 865 19.02 -35.22 -7.23
N ASP A 866 18.36 -34.54 -8.19
CA ASP A 866 18.94 -33.92 -9.39
C ASP A 866 19.28 -32.45 -9.09
N PHE A 867 20.54 -32.17 -8.72
CA PHE A 867 21.00 -30.82 -8.34
C PHE A 867 21.77 -30.13 -9.48
N ARG A 868 21.18 -29.07 -10.03
CA ARG A 868 21.71 -28.27 -11.13
C ARG A 868 22.03 -26.85 -10.68
N THR A 869 23.26 -26.43 -10.90
CA THR A 869 23.81 -25.15 -10.44
C THR A 869 24.05 -24.12 -11.55
N GLU A 870 23.64 -24.43 -12.77
CA GLU A 870 23.80 -23.55 -13.92
C GLU A 870 22.60 -22.61 -14.10
N PHE A 871 22.88 -21.38 -14.55
CA PHE A 871 21.84 -20.37 -14.80
C PHE A 871 21.16 -20.67 -16.13
N LEU A 872 19.98 -21.27 -16.06
CA LEU A 872 19.17 -21.72 -17.18
C LEU A 872 18.16 -20.65 -17.62
N ALA A 873 17.89 -20.56 -18.92
CA ALA A 873 16.89 -19.65 -19.48
C ALA A 873 15.45 -20.14 -19.23
N ASP A 874 14.47 -19.25 -19.30
CA ASP A 874 13.05 -19.52 -19.07
C ASP A 874 12.50 -20.67 -19.92
N GLU A 875 12.94 -20.77 -21.19
CA GLU A 875 12.53 -21.81 -22.14
C GLU A 875 12.96 -23.22 -21.70
N VAL A 876 13.93 -23.31 -20.78
CA VAL A 876 14.44 -24.57 -20.21
C VAL A 876 13.92 -24.76 -18.77
N CYS A 877 13.91 -23.70 -17.96
CA CYS A 877 13.42 -23.74 -16.59
C CYS A 877 11.93 -24.09 -16.48
N LEU A 878 11.09 -23.45 -17.28
CA LEU A 878 9.63 -23.57 -17.16
C LEU A 878 9.14 -25.00 -17.49
N PRO A 879 9.59 -25.66 -18.58
CA PRO A 879 9.25 -27.07 -18.80
C PRO A 879 9.73 -28.00 -17.67
N LEU A 880 10.97 -27.81 -17.18
CA LEU A 880 11.53 -28.65 -16.11
C LEU A 880 10.81 -28.46 -14.75
N LEU A 881 10.22 -27.29 -14.50
CA LEU A 881 9.34 -27.03 -13.36
C LEU A 881 7.94 -27.59 -13.57
N ALA A 882 7.43 -27.54 -14.81
CA ALA A 882 6.12 -28.09 -15.16
C ALA A 882 6.05 -29.63 -15.09
N GLU A 883 7.18 -30.33 -14.91
CA GLU A 883 7.21 -31.77 -14.62
C GLU A 883 6.93 -32.12 -13.14
N ALA A 884 7.05 -31.16 -12.22
CA ALA A 884 6.94 -31.40 -10.78
C ALA A 884 5.48 -31.52 -10.30
N ASP A 885 5.27 -32.38 -9.30
CA ASP A 885 4.01 -32.51 -8.57
C ASP A 885 3.84 -31.41 -7.50
N LEU A 886 4.97 -30.91 -6.97
CA LEU A 886 5.04 -29.82 -5.99
C LEU A 886 6.33 -28.99 -6.17
N VAL A 887 6.24 -27.66 -6.13
CA VAL A 887 7.42 -26.78 -6.04
C VAL A 887 7.61 -26.34 -4.59
N VAL A 888 8.82 -26.39 -4.05
CA VAL A 888 9.14 -26.01 -2.66
C VAL A 888 10.15 -24.86 -2.64
N ASN A 889 9.80 -23.79 -1.91
CA ASN A 889 10.67 -22.65 -1.65
C ASN A 889 10.95 -22.54 -0.13
N PRO A 890 12.01 -23.20 0.37
CA PRO A 890 12.21 -23.52 1.79
C PRO A 890 12.91 -22.39 2.58
N TYR A 891 12.61 -21.12 2.29
CA TYR A 891 13.43 -19.98 2.76
C TYR A 891 13.52 -19.91 4.29
N GLN A 892 14.71 -19.56 4.80
CA GLN A 892 14.99 -19.43 6.24
C GLN A 892 14.87 -17.98 6.73
N LYS A 893 15.35 -17.03 5.92
CA LYS A 893 15.42 -15.60 6.22
C LYS A 893 15.45 -14.82 4.91
N THR A 894 14.91 -13.61 4.88
CA THR A 894 15.13 -12.69 3.77
C THR A 894 14.92 -11.23 4.19
N SER A 895 15.58 -10.31 3.49
CA SER A 895 15.33 -8.87 3.49
C SER A 895 14.77 -8.38 2.14
N GLU A 896 14.61 -9.27 1.15
CA GLU A 896 13.93 -8.99 -0.11
C GLU A 896 12.44 -8.68 0.14
N SER A 897 11.82 -7.89 -0.74
CA SER A 897 10.39 -7.54 -0.64
C SER A 897 9.46 -8.51 -1.37
N ALA A 898 9.93 -9.29 -2.35
CA ALA A 898 9.16 -10.36 -2.98
C ALA A 898 10.03 -11.51 -3.52
N SER A 899 9.47 -12.72 -3.64
CA SER A 899 10.16 -13.86 -4.23
C SER A 899 9.80 -14.05 -5.70
N GLY A 900 10.75 -13.77 -6.59
CA GLY A 900 10.68 -14.19 -7.99
C GLY A 900 10.63 -15.70 -8.17
N SER A 901 11.29 -16.50 -7.31
CA SER A 901 11.38 -17.95 -7.51
C SER A 901 10.07 -18.71 -7.27
N VAL A 902 9.29 -18.32 -6.25
CA VAL A 902 7.94 -18.89 -6.01
C VAL A 902 7.03 -18.67 -7.22
N ARG A 903 7.11 -17.47 -7.80
CA ARG A 903 6.27 -17.06 -8.93
C ARG A 903 6.47 -17.93 -10.16
N TYR A 904 7.64 -18.52 -10.37
CA TYR A 904 7.85 -19.48 -11.46
C TYR A 904 7.03 -20.75 -11.28
N GLY A 905 6.96 -21.32 -10.07
CA GLY A 905 6.14 -22.49 -9.77
C GLY A 905 4.64 -22.23 -10.02
N LEU A 906 4.15 -21.08 -9.55
CA LEU A 906 2.78 -20.63 -9.85
C LEU A 906 2.57 -20.43 -11.36
N SER A 907 3.51 -19.78 -12.05
CA SER A 907 3.42 -19.46 -13.50
C SER A 907 3.29 -20.70 -14.40
N VAL A 908 3.79 -21.86 -13.96
CA VAL A 908 3.64 -23.16 -14.67
C VAL A 908 2.45 -23.98 -14.18
N GLY A 909 1.56 -23.38 -13.37
CA GLY A 909 0.33 -24.03 -12.89
C GLY A 909 0.56 -25.14 -11.85
N ARG A 910 1.74 -25.21 -11.22
CA ARG A 910 2.06 -26.26 -10.23
C ARG A 910 1.78 -25.79 -8.80
N PRO A 911 1.28 -26.67 -7.92
CA PRO A 911 1.20 -26.40 -6.49
C PRO A 911 2.56 -25.95 -5.94
N VAL A 912 2.55 -24.93 -5.08
CA VAL A 912 3.77 -24.45 -4.42
C VAL A 912 3.60 -24.56 -2.90
N ALA A 913 4.65 -25.00 -2.22
CA ALA A 913 4.80 -24.94 -0.77
C ALA A 913 5.91 -23.96 -0.37
N VAL A 914 5.63 -23.14 0.63
CA VAL A 914 6.55 -22.12 1.16
C VAL A 914 6.70 -22.27 2.68
N THR A 915 7.85 -21.89 3.22
CA THR A 915 8.01 -21.74 4.67
C THR A 915 7.08 -20.65 5.22
N PRO A 916 6.70 -20.67 6.51
CA PRO A 916 5.72 -19.75 7.09
C PRO A 916 6.33 -18.38 7.44
N LEU A 917 7.14 -17.82 6.55
CA LEU A 917 7.73 -16.49 6.70
C LEU A 917 6.72 -15.41 6.27
N PRO A 918 6.59 -14.27 6.99
CA PRO A 918 5.72 -13.16 6.59
C PRO A 918 6.01 -12.58 5.21
N PHE A 919 7.23 -12.80 4.69
CA PHE A 919 7.63 -12.48 3.32
C PHE A 919 6.76 -13.14 2.25
N PHE A 920 6.14 -14.29 2.52
CA PHE A 920 5.21 -14.97 1.62
C PHE A 920 3.73 -14.64 1.89
N ASP A 921 3.45 -13.63 2.72
CA ASP A 921 2.07 -13.20 2.99
C ASP A 921 1.44 -12.51 1.77
N ASP A 922 2.23 -12.11 0.76
CA ASP A 922 1.75 -11.65 -0.56
C ASP A 922 0.95 -12.74 -1.31
N LEU A 923 1.34 -14.00 -1.15
CA LEU A 923 0.72 -15.17 -1.81
C LEU A 923 -0.65 -15.55 -1.24
N GLY A 924 -0.96 -15.20 0.01
CA GLY A 924 -2.21 -15.58 0.68
C GLY A 924 -2.45 -17.09 0.66
N ASP A 925 -3.61 -17.50 0.13
CA ASP A 925 -4.06 -18.90 -0.03
C ASP A 925 -3.57 -19.58 -1.32
N ALA A 926 -2.79 -18.91 -2.17
CA ALA A 926 -2.28 -19.45 -3.43
C ALA A 926 -1.22 -20.57 -3.26
N VAL A 927 -0.82 -20.87 -2.02
CA VAL A 927 0.27 -21.80 -1.69
C VAL A 927 -0.04 -22.61 -0.45
N PHE A 928 0.57 -23.79 -0.34
CA PHE A 928 0.69 -24.51 0.92
C PHE A 928 1.71 -23.81 1.81
N ARG A 929 1.38 -23.59 3.09
CA ARG A 929 2.33 -23.07 4.09
C ARG A 929 2.84 -24.24 4.92
N LEU A 930 4.15 -24.42 4.94
CA LEU A 930 4.80 -25.44 5.76
C LEU A 930 4.65 -25.08 7.26
N PRO A 931 4.56 -26.05 8.18
CA PRO A 931 4.41 -25.79 9.62
C PRO A 931 5.54 -24.97 10.27
N GLY A 932 6.71 -24.90 9.63
CA GLY A 932 7.92 -24.29 10.20
C GLY A 932 9.07 -24.25 9.20
N ILE A 933 10.26 -23.87 9.69
CA ILE A 933 11.48 -23.73 8.89
C ILE A 933 12.52 -24.84 9.14
N THR A 934 12.27 -25.79 10.05
CA THR A 934 13.20 -26.90 10.33
C THR A 934 12.99 -28.06 9.35
N PRO A 935 14.00 -28.93 9.13
CA PRO A 935 13.88 -30.09 8.25
C PRO A 935 12.68 -31.01 8.57
N GLU A 936 12.34 -31.17 9.85
CA GLU A 936 11.18 -31.97 10.30
C GLU A 936 9.86 -31.34 9.84
N HIS A 937 9.67 -30.05 10.13
CA HIS A 937 8.47 -29.32 9.72
C HIS A 937 8.32 -29.26 8.19
N MET A 938 9.44 -29.11 7.46
CA MET A 938 9.42 -29.20 6.01
C MET A 938 9.00 -30.60 5.53
N ALA A 939 9.56 -31.67 6.11
CA ALA A 939 9.21 -33.04 5.76
C ALA A 939 7.72 -33.34 6.03
N ASP A 940 7.19 -32.88 7.17
CA ASP A 940 5.77 -33.04 7.52
C ASP A 940 4.88 -32.28 6.53
N GLY A 941 5.12 -30.98 6.30
CA GLY A 941 4.32 -30.16 5.39
C GLY A 941 4.42 -30.57 3.91
N ILE A 942 5.59 -31.05 3.45
CA ILE A 942 5.75 -31.62 2.10
C ILE A 942 4.90 -32.89 1.96
N ALA A 943 4.93 -33.78 2.96
CA ALA A 943 4.16 -35.02 2.93
C ALA A 943 2.64 -34.75 2.96
N GLU A 944 2.20 -33.80 3.76
CA GLU A 944 0.80 -33.37 3.85
C GLU A 944 0.32 -32.70 2.55
N ALA A 945 1.12 -31.81 1.96
CA ALA A 945 0.79 -31.18 0.68
C ALA A 945 0.66 -32.22 -0.44
N LEU A 946 1.64 -33.13 -0.58
CA LEU A 946 1.58 -34.22 -1.57
C LEU A 946 0.38 -35.16 -1.35
N GLU A 947 -0.01 -35.42 -0.10
CA GLU A 947 -1.20 -36.21 0.21
C GLU A 947 -2.49 -35.48 -0.20
N HIS A 948 -2.61 -34.19 0.13
CA HIS A 948 -3.75 -33.36 -0.27
C HIS A 948 -3.91 -33.27 -1.81
N ILE A 949 -2.80 -33.13 -2.53
CA ILE A 949 -2.73 -33.09 -4.01
C ILE A 949 -3.11 -34.46 -4.57
N GLY A 950 -2.46 -35.54 -4.11
CA GLY A 950 -2.68 -36.90 -4.62
C GLY A 950 -4.09 -37.44 -4.40
N GLN A 951 -4.74 -37.03 -3.30
CA GLN A 951 -6.15 -37.35 -3.02
C GLN A 951 -7.15 -36.36 -3.66
N GLY A 952 -6.69 -35.25 -4.26
CA GLY A 952 -7.54 -34.23 -4.86
C GLY A 952 -8.52 -33.59 -3.86
N THR A 953 -8.07 -33.36 -2.62
CA THR A 953 -8.89 -32.84 -1.50
C THR A 953 -9.43 -31.43 -1.73
N GLU A 954 -10.40 -30.99 -0.92
CA GLU A 954 -10.90 -29.61 -0.96
C GLU A 954 -9.79 -28.57 -0.73
N THR A 955 -8.86 -28.84 0.19
CA THR A 955 -7.67 -28.01 0.43
C THR A 955 -6.86 -27.80 -0.85
N ALA A 956 -6.54 -28.88 -1.58
CA ALA A 956 -5.76 -28.79 -2.81
C ALA A 956 -6.50 -28.00 -3.91
N ARG A 957 -7.81 -28.22 -4.08
CA ARG A 957 -8.62 -27.47 -5.05
C ARG A 957 -8.73 -25.98 -4.69
N ARG A 958 -8.81 -25.66 -3.40
CA ARG A 958 -8.81 -24.27 -2.91
C ARG A 958 -7.48 -23.58 -3.22
N VAL A 959 -6.36 -24.22 -2.93
CA VAL A 959 -5.01 -23.69 -3.22
C VAL A 959 -4.82 -23.51 -4.73
N GLU A 960 -5.21 -24.48 -5.56
CA GLU A 960 -5.12 -24.37 -7.02
C GLU A 960 -6.00 -23.24 -7.59
N GLY A 961 -7.25 -23.12 -7.12
CA GLY A 961 -8.15 -22.04 -7.50
C GLY A 961 -7.64 -20.65 -7.08
N ALA A 962 -7.11 -20.55 -5.86
CA ALA A 962 -6.49 -19.33 -5.36
C ALA A 962 -5.23 -18.96 -6.16
N ALA A 963 -4.37 -19.94 -6.50
CA ALA A 963 -3.20 -19.73 -7.34
C ALA A 963 -3.55 -19.17 -8.72
N ARG A 964 -4.60 -19.70 -9.36
CA ARG A 964 -5.07 -19.22 -10.67
C ARG A 964 -5.54 -17.76 -10.61
N ALA A 965 -6.40 -17.43 -9.65
CA ALA A 965 -6.87 -16.05 -9.44
C ALA A 965 -5.74 -15.09 -9.02
N TRP A 966 -4.75 -15.58 -8.28
CA TRP A 966 -3.57 -14.81 -7.92
C TRP A 966 -2.73 -14.46 -9.15
N ILE A 967 -2.46 -15.41 -10.06
CA ILE A 967 -1.70 -15.16 -11.30
C ILE A 967 -2.40 -14.12 -12.19
N GLU A 968 -3.72 -14.19 -12.35
CA GLU A 968 -4.50 -13.24 -13.18
C GLU A 968 -4.41 -11.77 -12.69
N THR A 969 -4.22 -11.59 -11.38
CA THR A 969 -4.04 -10.27 -10.75
C THR A 969 -2.58 -9.82 -10.66
N HIS A 970 -1.64 -10.76 -10.80
CA HIS A 970 -0.19 -10.52 -10.74
C HIS A 970 0.51 -10.59 -12.11
N ASP A 971 -0.21 -10.74 -13.22
CA ASP A 971 0.38 -10.82 -14.57
C ASP A 971 1.32 -9.65 -14.89
N TYR A 972 2.58 -9.96 -15.21
CA TYR A 972 3.60 -8.98 -15.62
C TYR A 972 3.14 -8.06 -16.76
N ALA A 973 2.41 -8.59 -17.75
CA ALA A 973 1.95 -7.79 -18.88
C ALA A 973 0.96 -6.69 -18.43
N ARG A 974 0.08 -7.04 -17.47
CA ARG A 974 -0.84 -6.09 -16.85
C ARG A 974 -0.12 -5.06 -15.97
N GLN A 975 0.83 -5.49 -15.14
CA GLN A 975 1.57 -4.58 -14.26
C GLN A 975 2.48 -3.61 -15.06
N GLY A 976 3.11 -4.07 -16.14
CA GLY A 976 3.88 -3.23 -17.06
C GLY A 976 3.01 -2.18 -17.77
N LEU A 977 1.86 -2.60 -18.33
CA LEU A 977 0.92 -1.69 -18.96
C LEU A 977 0.31 -0.70 -17.96
N ARG A 978 0.03 -1.12 -16.72
CA ARG A 978 -0.43 -0.27 -15.61
C ARG A 978 0.58 0.84 -15.30
N LEU A 979 1.87 0.51 -15.21
CA LEU A 979 2.93 1.49 -14.98
C LEU A 979 3.12 2.45 -16.18
N ALA A 980 3.06 1.95 -17.41
CA ALA A 980 3.08 2.80 -18.60
C ALA A 980 1.86 3.75 -18.65
N ARG A 981 0.67 3.29 -18.24
CA ARG A 981 -0.54 4.13 -18.14
C ARG A 981 -0.42 5.17 -17.02
N MET A 982 0.16 4.82 -15.86
CA MET A 982 0.49 5.80 -14.80
C MET A 982 1.46 6.88 -15.30
N ALA A 983 2.54 6.50 -15.97
CA ALA A 983 3.50 7.45 -16.54
C ALA A 983 2.82 8.38 -17.56
N ARG A 984 1.93 7.83 -18.40
CA ARG A 984 1.10 8.64 -19.33
C ARG A 984 0.12 9.56 -18.62
N ALA A 985 -0.46 9.16 -17.49
CA ALA A 985 -1.36 10.01 -16.72
C ALA A 985 -0.63 11.24 -16.13
N PHE A 986 0.57 11.05 -15.56
CA PHE A 986 1.34 12.15 -14.96
C PHE A 986 2.09 13.02 -15.99
N ALA A 987 2.61 12.45 -17.07
CA ALA A 987 3.27 13.22 -18.14
C ALA A 987 2.32 14.18 -18.87
N ARG A 988 1.01 14.05 -18.66
CA ARG A 988 -0.04 14.95 -19.18
C ARG A 988 -0.39 16.10 -18.23
N VAL A 989 0.23 16.19 -17.05
CA VAL A 989 -0.04 17.20 -16.02
C VAL A 989 1.05 18.29 -16.06
N PRO A 990 0.71 19.57 -16.29
CA PRO A 990 1.67 20.66 -16.18
C PRO A 990 2.17 20.81 -14.73
N ALA A 991 3.49 20.80 -14.53
CA ALA A 991 4.15 20.83 -13.21
C ALA A 991 3.80 22.02 -12.28
N ARG A 992 3.04 23.02 -12.75
CA ARG A 992 2.60 24.18 -11.96
C ARG A 992 1.27 24.00 -11.22
N GLN A 993 0.59 22.87 -11.38
CA GLN A 993 -0.75 22.65 -10.83
C GLN A 993 -0.79 21.81 -9.53
N GLU A 994 0.31 21.17 -9.12
CA GLU A 994 0.31 20.26 -7.96
C GLU A 994 0.85 20.87 -6.64
N GLU A 995 1.56 22.02 -6.66
CA GLU A 995 2.08 22.69 -5.44
C GLU A 995 1.03 23.52 -4.70
N LEU A 996 -0.11 22.92 -4.35
CA LEU A 996 -1.22 23.60 -3.66
C LEU A 996 -1.69 22.78 -2.45
N HIS A 997 -1.12 23.08 -1.29
CA HIS A 997 -1.80 22.83 -0.02
C HIS A 997 -3.16 23.58 -0.02
N PRO A 998 -4.24 23.00 0.55
CA PRO A 998 -5.53 23.67 0.66
C PRO A 998 -5.42 24.91 1.57
N GLY A 999 -5.25 26.06 0.92
CA GLY A 999 -4.72 27.31 1.47
C GLY A 999 -4.21 28.27 0.38
N ALA A 1000 -3.96 27.77 -0.84
CA ALA A 1000 -3.80 28.57 -2.06
C ALA A 1000 -4.60 27.96 -3.24
N ASP A 1001 -4.84 28.76 -4.28
CA ASP A 1001 -5.93 28.58 -5.25
C ASP A 1001 -5.78 27.47 -6.31
N THR A 1002 -6.93 26.85 -6.62
CA THR A 1002 -7.22 26.03 -7.82
C THR A 1002 -6.46 24.70 -8.01
N GLY A 1003 -6.98 23.65 -7.37
CA GLY A 1003 -6.69 22.26 -7.75
C GLY A 1003 -7.33 21.89 -9.10
N LEU A 1004 -6.65 22.24 -10.20
CA LEU A 1004 -6.86 21.63 -11.51
C LEU A 1004 -5.85 20.49 -11.67
N LEU A 1005 -6.31 19.30 -12.06
CA LEU A 1005 -5.49 18.37 -12.83
C LEU A 1005 -5.95 18.51 -14.29
N CYS A 1006 -5.53 19.60 -14.93
CA CYS A 1006 -5.90 19.87 -16.32
C CYS A 1006 -4.94 19.15 -17.25
N LEU A 1007 -5.47 18.14 -17.94
CA LEU A 1007 -4.74 17.28 -18.87
C LEU A 1007 -4.81 17.88 -20.28
N SER A 1008 -4.24 19.09 -20.45
CA SER A 1008 -4.08 19.76 -21.73
C SER A 1008 -2.92 20.78 -21.70
N GLY A 1009 -2.09 20.77 -22.75
CA GLY A 1009 -0.87 21.57 -22.89
C GLY A 1009 0.09 20.95 -23.89
#